data_AF-A0A6G2Q1I4-F1
#
_entry.id   AF-A0A6G2Q1I4-F1
#
_cell.length_a   1.000
_cell.length_b   1.000
_cell.length_c   1.000
_cell.angle_alpha   90.00
_cell.angle_beta   90.00
_cell.angle_gamma   90.00
#
_symmetry.space_group_name_H-M   'P 1'
#
loop_
_entity.id
_entity.type
_entity.pdbx_description
1 polymer ?
#
loop_
_entity_poly.entity_id
_entity_poly.type
_entity_poly.pdbx_seq_one_letter_code
_entity_poly.pdbx_strand_id
1 'polypeptide(L)'
;VTTFVEIGPGGVLSALAQGCLDDADIVTVPALRTDRPEPQALTLALGQLHAHGVSPDWGALFPGARRIDLPTYAFQRERYWLEGTAAPDVSSAGLDSAGHALLGAVVETAGAPDLLFTGRLSPADLPWIADHAVGGVPVLPVAAFVDLALSAGRRAGFPHLDQLDLDAPLVLAEQGAVRVQVQIGAGDDPDRRPVGVFSRPAAAGADEPWVRHATGELTLNAPAPDFDLLLWPPTGAEPVDVEDRPYLRAAWRAGEELYAEAVLPATEQGRAGRYALHPALLTAALGLPGAGEPGEVRMPYAWSGLSVHTPGAGAVRVRVRPAGEDTVAIELADADGSPVASAASVRTRTMSAQQVLASRVAHQDWMFGVEWVEHATTSAPATGAEAGWAVLGDGGAFSDLDALRGAVDDGTTVPAHVLLPCAPSRGDLAAATRDALAGVLSVVREWVADERFSDARLVVLTRGAVELDGPEADVAHAAVAGLVKSAQTEHPDRILLVDVDVDDPVAAFATDSALVAALAALDEPQAAVRDGKLHVPRLARITPPEEPAAPAWNPEGTVLLTGATGGLGRSLARHLVAERGARRLLLAGRRGPAAEGIGELVAELSASGAHVDVAACDIADRDALAALLATIPAEHPLTAVVHAAAVLDDGVITALTPDRLDTVLRPKADGALNLHELTRDLDLAAFVLFSSLAGVLGSAGAASYAAANAFLDGLARRRRAAGLPGTSLAWGLWTDNGGMGDRITDADRNRMGRAGVVPFTPSEGLALFDAALTVDRPVIVPVRLDVPGLRAMARTGLLPAVLRGLVGSAGAASGETADSGTPALARRLAGMPEADQEKILLELVRNQAAAALGHATAARVEPTTAFRDIGFDSLTAVELRNRLKAATGLRLKPTLVFDHPSPVAVARLLHKNLVRESAAEIPPVLGELDRLETLLAALAPQDALRDKVTARLKALLWKWTDTQGTASNTADTGAGADRDLDLDRIDAATDDEMFDLIDQELGSL
;
A
#
# COMPACT_ATOMS: atom_id res chain seq x y z
N VAL A 1 10.85 -56.91 -23.31
CA VAL A 1 10.39 -56.75 -24.70
C VAL A 1 8.91 -57.12 -24.71
N THR A 2 8.02 -56.20 -25.06
CA THR A 2 6.56 -56.38 -25.00
C THR A 2 5.92 -56.53 -26.38
N THR A 3 6.69 -56.34 -27.45
CA THR A 3 6.20 -56.43 -28.83
C THR A 3 7.15 -57.28 -29.67
N PHE A 4 6.60 -58.27 -30.37
CA PHE A 4 7.35 -59.20 -31.23
C PHE A 4 6.83 -59.10 -32.67
N VAL A 5 7.74 -59.15 -33.65
CA VAL A 5 7.39 -59.12 -35.07
C VAL A 5 7.85 -60.40 -35.73
N GLU A 6 6.93 -61.11 -36.39
CA GLU A 6 7.26 -62.27 -37.21
C GLU A 6 7.58 -61.80 -38.64
N ILE A 7 8.85 -61.91 -39.03
CA ILE A 7 9.31 -61.64 -40.39
C ILE A 7 9.25 -62.92 -41.20
N GLY A 8 8.31 -63.01 -42.14
CA GLY A 8 8.12 -64.18 -42.98
C GLY A 8 6.73 -64.19 -43.64
N PRO A 9 6.42 -65.16 -44.51
CA PRO A 9 5.23 -65.16 -45.37
C PRO A 9 3.91 -65.52 -44.65
N GLY A 10 3.83 -65.44 -43.32
CA GLY A 10 2.66 -65.85 -42.55
C GLY A 10 2.67 -65.34 -41.10
N GLY A 11 1.74 -65.86 -40.29
CA GLY A 11 1.56 -65.45 -38.88
C GLY A 11 1.53 -66.60 -37.88
N VAL A 12 2.15 -67.73 -38.22
CA VAL A 12 2.07 -68.96 -37.42
C VAL A 12 2.90 -68.82 -36.16
N LEU A 13 4.09 -68.22 -36.24
CA LEU A 13 4.96 -68.04 -35.08
C LEU A 13 4.39 -66.99 -34.11
N SER A 14 3.66 -66.00 -34.62
CA SER A 14 3.00 -64.97 -33.83
C SER A 14 1.91 -65.57 -32.94
N ALA A 15 1.12 -66.51 -33.48
CA ALA A 15 0.09 -67.24 -32.72
C ALA A 15 0.70 -68.22 -31.71
N LEU A 16 1.76 -68.93 -32.08
CA LEU A 16 2.48 -69.82 -31.15
C LEU A 16 3.17 -69.04 -30.04
N ALA A 17 3.78 -67.88 -30.35
CA ALA A 17 4.40 -67.01 -29.36
C ALA A 17 3.37 -66.47 -28.36
N GLN A 18 2.16 -66.10 -28.80
CA GLN A 18 1.05 -65.74 -27.89
C GLN A 18 0.69 -66.90 -26.95
N GLY A 19 0.72 -68.15 -27.43
CA GLY A 19 0.44 -69.32 -26.60
C GLY A 19 1.57 -69.72 -25.65
N CYS A 20 2.80 -69.23 -25.85
CA CYS A 20 3.96 -69.52 -25.02
C CYS A 20 4.29 -68.41 -24.01
N LEU A 21 3.71 -67.21 -24.18
CA LEU A 21 3.99 -66.03 -23.39
C LEU A 21 2.74 -65.65 -22.59
N ASP A 22 2.68 -65.99 -21.30
CA ASP A 22 1.53 -65.77 -20.42
C ASP A 22 1.48 -64.32 -19.87
N ASP A 23 1.37 -63.34 -20.77
CA ASP A 23 1.16 -61.93 -20.43
C ASP A 23 0.21 -61.26 -21.44
N ALA A 24 -0.90 -60.70 -20.94
CA ALA A 24 -1.94 -60.08 -21.75
C ALA A 24 -1.47 -58.80 -22.47
N ASP A 25 -0.38 -58.18 -21.99
CA ASP A 25 0.17 -56.96 -22.56
C ASP A 25 1.21 -57.24 -23.68
N ILE A 26 1.50 -58.51 -23.98
CA ILE A 26 2.41 -58.89 -25.07
C ILE A 26 1.69 -58.88 -26.42
N VAL A 27 2.24 -58.13 -27.37
CA VAL A 27 1.72 -58.01 -28.73
C VAL A 27 2.61 -58.75 -29.71
N THR A 28 2.07 -59.69 -30.48
CA THR A 28 2.76 -60.34 -31.59
C THR A 28 2.14 -59.89 -32.91
N VAL A 29 2.96 -59.42 -33.85
CA VAL A 29 2.50 -58.85 -35.13
C VAL A 29 3.18 -59.58 -36.28
N PRO A 30 2.43 -60.28 -37.16
CA PRO A 30 2.99 -60.86 -38.36
C PRO A 30 3.20 -59.81 -39.44
N ALA A 31 4.39 -59.75 -40.03
CA ALA A 31 4.72 -58.77 -41.06
C ALA A 31 4.00 -59.04 -42.39
N LEU A 32 3.75 -60.32 -42.72
CA LEU A 32 2.99 -60.73 -43.91
C LEU A 32 1.93 -61.77 -43.55
N ARG A 33 0.91 -61.86 -44.41
CA ARG A 33 -0.20 -62.80 -44.27
C ARG A 33 -0.58 -63.34 -45.64
N THR A 34 -0.85 -64.64 -45.73
CA THR A 34 -1.24 -65.30 -46.99
C THR A 34 -2.64 -64.91 -47.49
N ASP A 35 -3.47 -64.30 -46.64
CA ASP A 35 -4.86 -63.94 -46.95
C ASP A 35 -5.03 -62.54 -47.56
N ARG A 36 -3.94 -61.79 -47.78
CA ARG A 36 -3.98 -60.43 -48.33
C ARG A 36 -2.71 -60.05 -49.09
N PRO A 37 -2.75 -59.03 -49.96
CA PRO A 37 -1.56 -58.54 -50.67
C PRO A 37 -0.46 -58.05 -49.71
N GLU A 38 0.80 -58.32 -50.05
CA GLU A 38 1.96 -58.00 -49.22
C GLU A 38 2.07 -56.52 -48.81
N PRO A 39 1.86 -55.51 -49.69
CA PRO A 39 1.94 -54.11 -49.28
C PRO A 39 0.89 -53.73 -48.23
N GLN A 40 -0.31 -54.32 -48.34
CA GLN A 40 -1.38 -54.11 -47.38
C GLN A 40 -1.08 -54.81 -46.05
N ALA A 41 -0.54 -56.03 -46.09
CA ALA A 41 -0.14 -56.77 -44.88
C ALA A 41 0.94 -56.00 -44.09
N LEU A 42 1.97 -55.52 -44.78
CA LEU A 42 3.07 -54.81 -44.15
C LEU A 42 2.64 -53.45 -43.58
N THR A 43 1.83 -52.68 -44.32
CA THR A 43 1.35 -51.37 -43.84
C THR A 43 0.44 -51.52 -42.62
N LEU A 44 -0.41 -52.55 -42.59
CA LEU A 44 -1.23 -52.87 -41.42
C LEU A 44 -0.38 -53.31 -40.22
N ALA A 45 0.64 -54.14 -40.45
CA ALA A 45 1.56 -54.55 -39.39
C ALA A 45 2.26 -53.35 -38.76
N LEU A 46 2.78 -52.42 -39.56
CA LEU A 46 3.40 -51.18 -39.07
C LEU A 46 2.40 -50.26 -38.35
N GLY A 47 1.16 -50.17 -38.85
CA GLY A 47 0.08 -49.44 -38.18
C GLY A 47 -0.28 -50.05 -36.81
N GLN A 48 -0.32 -51.38 -36.73
CA GLN A 48 -0.57 -52.08 -35.47
C GLN A 48 0.59 -51.89 -34.49
N LEU A 49 1.83 -51.97 -34.95
CA LEU A 49 3.00 -51.65 -34.13
C LEU A 49 2.91 -50.20 -33.59
N HIS A 50 2.49 -49.26 -34.43
CA HIS A 50 2.31 -47.87 -34.02
C HIS A 50 1.23 -47.66 -32.97
N ALA A 51 0.07 -48.31 -33.13
CA ALA A 51 -1.01 -48.26 -32.14
C ALA A 51 -0.60 -48.83 -30.78
N HIS A 52 0.40 -49.71 -30.74
CA HIS A 52 0.94 -50.30 -29.51
C HIS A 52 2.26 -49.62 -29.05
N GLY A 53 2.50 -48.38 -29.48
CA GLY A 53 3.58 -47.53 -28.96
C GLY A 53 4.94 -47.68 -29.63
N VAL A 54 5.07 -48.56 -30.64
CA VAL A 54 6.28 -48.60 -31.47
C VAL A 54 6.27 -47.40 -32.43
N SER A 55 7.43 -46.83 -32.74
CA SER A 55 7.51 -45.73 -33.71
C SER A 55 8.22 -46.20 -34.99
N PRO A 56 7.50 -46.76 -35.98
CA PRO A 56 8.08 -47.07 -37.28
C PRO A 56 8.72 -45.84 -37.93
N ASP A 57 9.80 -46.04 -38.68
CA ASP A 57 10.33 -44.99 -39.54
C ASP A 57 9.42 -44.82 -40.77
N TRP A 58 8.42 -43.94 -40.61
CA TRP A 58 7.49 -43.59 -41.68
C TRP A 58 8.18 -42.86 -42.84
N GLY A 59 9.32 -42.21 -42.60
CA GLY A 59 10.10 -41.55 -43.65
C GLY A 59 10.78 -42.55 -44.58
N ALA A 60 11.25 -43.68 -44.03
CA ALA A 60 11.76 -44.79 -44.82
C ALA A 60 10.66 -45.52 -45.62
N LEU A 61 9.45 -45.65 -45.06
CA LEU A 61 8.33 -46.30 -45.73
C LEU A 61 7.70 -45.44 -46.84
N PHE A 62 7.62 -44.12 -46.63
CA PHE A 62 7.02 -43.16 -47.55
C PHE A 62 8.00 -42.03 -47.93
N PRO A 63 9.08 -42.34 -48.65
CA PRO A 63 10.06 -41.34 -49.04
C PRO A 63 9.42 -40.26 -49.93
N GLY A 64 9.57 -38.99 -49.54
CA GLY A 64 9.02 -37.84 -50.28
C GLY A 64 7.55 -37.51 -49.98
N ALA A 65 6.89 -38.20 -49.05
CA ALA A 65 5.53 -37.86 -48.64
C ALA A 65 5.48 -36.58 -47.78
N ARG A 66 4.39 -35.81 -47.89
CA ARG A 66 4.14 -34.62 -47.04
C ARG A 66 3.21 -34.99 -45.88
N ARG A 67 3.47 -34.47 -44.68
CA ARG A 67 2.52 -34.53 -43.56
C ARG A 67 1.40 -33.51 -43.77
N ILE A 68 0.17 -33.91 -43.50
CA ILE A 68 -1.00 -33.04 -43.51
C ILE A 68 -1.66 -33.06 -42.15
N ASP A 69 -2.20 -31.93 -41.72
CA ASP A 69 -2.98 -31.86 -40.49
C ASP A 69 -4.31 -32.58 -40.67
N LEU A 70 -4.67 -33.39 -39.68
CA LEU A 70 -5.98 -34.00 -39.57
C LEU A 70 -6.86 -33.17 -38.63
N PRO A 71 -8.20 -33.27 -38.73
CA PRO A 71 -9.09 -32.63 -37.78
C PRO A 71 -8.68 -32.93 -36.33
N THR A 72 -8.73 -31.91 -35.48
CA THR A 72 -8.33 -32.02 -34.08
C THR A 72 -9.20 -33.04 -33.33
N TYR A 73 -8.73 -33.47 -32.15
CA TYR A 73 -9.44 -34.39 -31.27
C TYR A 73 -10.93 -34.02 -31.13
N ALA A 74 -11.81 -34.98 -31.40
CA ALA A 74 -13.25 -34.80 -31.29
C ALA A 74 -13.65 -34.82 -29.81
N PHE A 75 -13.53 -33.68 -29.12
CA PHE A 75 -13.97 -33.54 -27.74
C PHE A 75 -15.43 -34.00 -27.58
N GLN A 76 -15.72 -34.72 -26.49
CA GLN A 76 -17.04 -35.30 -26.19
C GLN A 76 -18.15 -34.23 -25.96
N ARG A 77 -17.76 -32.95 -25.85
CA ARG A 77 -18.63 -31.75 -25.72
C ARG A 77 -19.68 -31.83 -24.60
N GLU A 78 -19.33 -32.43 -23.48
CA GLU A 78 -20.17 -32.38 -22.28
C GLU A 78 -20.00 -31.03 -21.55
N ARG A 79 -21.12 -30.46 -21.08
CA ARG A 79 -21.19 -29.14 -20.46
C ARG A 79 -20.91 -29.25 -18.96
N TYR A 80 -19.66 -29.04 -18.58
CA TYR A 80 -19.21 -28.99 -17.18
C TYR A 80 -19.00 -27.53 -16.75
N TRP A 81 -20.06 -26.87 -16.30
CA TRP A 81 -20.06 -25.50 -15.77
C TRP A 81 -20.63 -25.47 -14.35
N LEU A 82 -20.02 -24.69 -13.46
CA LEU A 82 -20.62 -24.35 -12.16
C LEU A 82 -21.69 -23.28 -12.38
N GLU A 83 -22.95 -23.70 -12.49
CA GLU A 83 -24.09 -22.78 -12.51
C GLU A 83 -24.38 -22.34 -11.06
N GLY A 84 -23.92 -21.13 -10.71
CA GLY A 84 -24.04 -20.60 -9.36
C GLY A 84 -25.49 -20.32 -8.95
N THR A 85 -26.09 -21.23 -8.18
CA THR A 85 -27.34 -20.98 -7.44
C THR A 85 -27.34 -21.70 -6.08
N ALA A 86 -26.71 -21.07 -5.10
CA ALA A 86 -27.13 -21.01 -3.69
C ALA A 86 -26.07 -20.20 -2.94
N ALA A 87 -26.47 -19.07 -2.33
CA ALA A 87 -25.68 -18.53 -1.24
C ALA A 87 -25.51 -19.64 -0.18
N PRO A 88 -24.35 -19.77 0.49
CA PRO A 88 -24.25 -20.65 1.65
C PRO A 88 -25.38 -20.26 2.62
N ASP A 89 -26.11 -21.26 3.10
CA ASP A 89 -27.22 -21.04 4.04
C ASP A 89 -26.69 -20.33 5.28
N VAL A 90 -27.05 -19.05 5.42
CA VAL A 90 -26.63 -18.17 6.52
C VAL A 90 -27.12 -18.66 7.89
N SER A 91 -28.09 -19.60 7.90
CA SER A 91 -28.56 -20.29 9.11
C SER A 91 -27.44 -21.03 9.83
N SER A 92 -26.44 -21.52 9.11
CA SER A 92 -25.26 -22.20 9.68
C SER A 92 -24.41 -21.28 10.57
N ALA A 93 -24.50 -19.96 10.36
CA ALA A 93 -23.88 -18.93 11.19
C ALA A 93 -24.83 -18.39 12.28
N GLY A 94 -26.01 -19.01 12.45
CA GLY A 94 -27.05 -18.57 13.38
C GLY A 94 -27.80 -17.32 12.93
N LEU A 95 -27.76 -16.97 11.64
CA LEU A 95 -28.40 -15.79 11.08
C LEU A 95 -29.63 -16.15 10.25
N ASP A 96 -30.64 -15.28 10.29
CA ASP A 96 -31.83 -15.42 9.47
C ASP A 96 -31.59 -14.84 8.06
N SER A 97 -32.19 -15.47 7.05
CA SER A 97 -32.20 -14.92 5.69
C SER A 97 -33.06 -13.65 5.64
N ALA A 98 -32.54 -12.60 5.01
CA ALA A 98 -33.29 -11.37 4.80
C ALA A 98 -34.37 -11.50 3.71
N GLY A 99 -34.33 -12.56 2.88
CA GLY A 99 -35.30 -12.77 1.79
C GLY A 99 -35.25 -11.73 0.66
N HIS A 100 -34.21 -10.90 0.64
CA HIS A 100 -34.05 -9.77 -0.27
C HIS A 100 -32.98 -10.05 -1.33
N ALA A 101 -33.02 -9.36 -2.47
CA ALA A 101 -31.99 -9.53 -3.51
C ALA A 101 -30.63 -8.89 -3.13
N LEU A 102 -30.68 -7.78 -2.39
CA LEU A 102 -29.50 -6.99 -2.00
C LEU A 102 -29.04 -7.23 -0.55
N LEU A 103 -29.87 -7.87 0.28
CA LEU A 103 -29.57 -8.18 1.69
C LEU A 103 -29.58 -9.70 1.85
N GLY A 104 -28.50 -10.25 2.40
CA GLY A 104 -28.33 -11.68 2.57
C GLY A 104 -28.81 -12.19 3.93
N ALA A 105 -28.61 -11.39 4.99
CA ALA A 105 -28.92 -11.80 6.36
C ALA A 105 -29.51 -10.65 7.20
N VAL A 106 -30.26 -11.03 8.23
CA VAL A 106 -30.73 -10.14 9.30
C VAL A 106 -30.21 -10.64 10.65
N VAL A 107 -29.82 -9.70 11.50
CA VAL A 107 -29.30 -9.92 12.84
C VAL A 107 -30.17 -9.15 13.83
N GLU A 108 -30.69 -9.85 14.83
CA GLU A 108 -31.31 -9.25 16.00
C GLU A 108 -30.26 -9.06 17.09
N THR A 109 -30.13 -7.85 17.63
CA THR A 109 -29.14 -7.58 18.68
C THR A 109 -29.72 -7.89 20.06
N ALA A 110 -29.06 -8.75 20.83
CA ALA A 110 -29.49 -9.02 22.21
C ALA A 110 -29.37 -7.76 23.08
N GLY A 111 -30.46 -7.35 23.73
CA GLY A 111 -30.50 -6.22 24.66
C GLY A 111 -30.86 -4.86 24.06
N ALA A 112 -31.02 -4.75 22.74
CA ALA A 112 -31.58 -3.58 22.06
C ALA A 112 -32.59 -4.05 21.00
N PRO A 113 -33.75 -3.40 20.82
CA PRO A 113 -34.73 -3.79 19.79
C PRO A 113 -34.30 -3.40 18.37
N ASP A 114 -32.99 -3.31 18.14
CA ASP A 114 -32.40 -2.92 16.87
C ASP A 114 -32.33 -4.14 15.93
N LEU A 115 -32.65 -3.91 14.66
CA LEU A 115 -32.47 -4.88 13.59
C LEU A 115 -31.38 -4.41 12.65
N LEU A 116 -30.43 -5.31 12.37
CA LEU A 116 -29.34 -5.05 11.43
C LEU A 116 -29.45 -6.00 10.24
N PHE A 117 -29.62 -5.45 9.05
CA PHE A 117 -29.56 -6.20 7.80
C PHE A 117 -28.20 -6.02 7.16
N THR A 118 -27.66 -7.07 6.54
CA THR A 118 -26.36 -7.03 5.88
C THR A 118 -26.41 -7.67 4.50
N GLY A 119 -25.68 -7.08 3.56
CA GLY A 119 -25.60 -7.50 2.17
C GLY A 119 -24.23 -7.24 1.55
N ARG A 120 -24.01 -7.79 0.36
CA ARG A 120 -22.83 -7.54 -0.46
C ARG A 120 -23.29 -7.11 -1.85
N LEU A 121 -22.86 -5.93 -2.28
CA LEU A 121 -23.14 -5.39 -3.61
C LEU A 121 -21.87 -5.46 -4.46
N SER A 122 -22.03 -5.86 -5.72
CA SER A 122 -20.97 -5.92 -6.71
C SER A 122 -21.60 -5.67 -8.08
N PRO A 123 -21.07 -4.76 -8.92
CA PRO A 123 -21.57 -4.57 -10.28
C PRO A 123 -21.56 -5.86 -11.10
N ALA A 124 -20.59 -6.76 -10.85
CA ALA A 124 -20.50 -8.07 -11.51
C ALA A 124 -21.69 -9.00 -11.18
N ASP A 125 -22.30 -8.84 -10.01
CA ASP A 125 -23.40 -9.69 -9.55
C ASP A 125 -24.79 -9.08 -9.88
N LEU A 126 -24.82 -7.79 -10.24
CA LEU A 126 -26.05 -6.98 -10.38
C LEU A 126 -26.00 -6.14 -11.67
N PRO A 127 -26.37 -6.72 -12.84
CA PRO A 127 -26.25 -6.07 -14.14
C PRO A 127 -26.93 -4.70 -14.24
N TRP A 128 -28.11 -4.54 -13.63
CA TRP A 128 -28.86 -3.27 -13.66
C TRP A 128 -28.17 -2.13 -12.90
N ILE A 129 -27.25 -2.43 -11.96
CA ILE A 129 -26.44 -1.41 -11.31
C ILE A 129 -25.29 -0.97 -12.23
N ALA A 130 -24.72 -1.89 -13.01
CA ALA A 130 -23.71 -1.54 -14.01
C ALA A 130 -24.26 -0.62 -15.10
N ASP A 131 -25.55 -0.78 -15.45
CA ASP A 131 -26.26 0.09 -16.40
C ASP A 131 -26.52 1.51 -15.84
N HIS A 132 -26.43 1.72 -14.52
CA HIS A 132 -26.57 3.03 -13.89
C HIS A 132 -25.20 3.63 -13.59
N ALA A 133 -24.60 4.24 -14.60
CA ALA A 133 -23.29 4.86 -14.52
C ALA A 133 -23.36 6.39 -14.64
N VAL A 134 -22.59 7.09 -13.79
CA VAL A 134 -22.38 8.53 -13.86
C VAL A 134 -20.97 8.78 -14.36
N GLY A 135 -20.82 9.43 -15.52
CA GLY A 135 -19.51 9.60 -16.16
C GLY A 135 -18.81 8.28 -16.49
N GLY A 136 -19.57 7.21 -16.77
CA GLY A 136 -19.05 5.87 -17.01
C GLY A 136 -18.70 5.07 -15.74
N VAL A 137 -18.88 5.64 -14.54
CA VAL A 137 -18.60 4.96 -13.28
C VAL A 137 -19.90 4.44 -12.66
N PRO A 138 -20.02 3.14 -12.32
CA PRO A 138 -21.22 2.59 -11.69
C PRO A 138 -21.54 3.27 -10.36
N VAL A 139 -22.77 3.76 -10.22
CA VAL A 139 -23.30 4.37 -8.99
C VAL A 139 -24.55 3.60 -8.58
N LEU A 140 -24.71 3.32 -7.28
CA LEU A 140 -25.95 2.72 -6.80
C LEU A 140 -27.08 3.75 -6.99
N PRO A 141 -28.16 3.44 -7.73
CA PRO A 141 -29.27 4.36 -7.89
C PRO A 141 -29.91 4.68 -6.54
N VAL A 142 -30.34 5.92 -6.34
CA VAL A 142 -30.95 6.33 -5.07
C VAL A 142 -32.19 5.50 -4.73
N ALA A 143 -32.93 5.05 -5.75
CA ALA A 143 -34.05 4.13 -5.62
C ALA A 143 -33.70 2.81 -4.90
N ALA A 144 -32.44 2.39 -4.90
CA ALA A 144 -32.00 1.20 -4.18
C ALA A 144 -31.93 1.45 -2.66
N PHE A 145 -31.54 2.64 -2.19
CA PHE A 145 -31.59 2.97 -0.76
C PHE A 145 -33.03 2.97 -0.24
N VAL A 146 -33.95 3.48 -1.06
CA VAL A 146 -35.38 3.48 -0.80
C VAL A 146 -35.92 2.06 -0.62
N ASP A 147 -35.61 1.16 -1.56
CA ASP A 147 -36.04 -0.24 -1.49
C ASP A 147 -35.39 -1.00 -0.31
N LEU A 148 -34.11 -0.74 -0.01
CA LEU A 148 -33.43 -1.28 1.18
C LEU A 148 -34.14 -0.87 2.48
N ALA A 149 -34.48 0.42 2.63
CA ALA A 149 -35.18 0.94 3.80
C ALA A 149 -36.59 0.36 3.93
N LEU A 150 -37.37 0.32 2.85
CA LEU A 150 -38.73 -0.23 2.84
C LEU A 150 -38.76 -1.75 3.11
N SER A 151 -37.84 -2.50 2.52
CA SER A 151 -37.74 -3.95 2.73
C SER A 151 -37.37 -4.28 4.18
N ALA A 152 -36.40 -3.54 4.74
CA ALA A 152 -36.03 -3.67 6.15
C ALA A 152 -37.20 -3.27 7.07
N GLY A 153 -37.86 -2.15 6.79
CA GLY A 153 -39.00 -1.65 7.55
C GLY A 153 -40.18 -2.61 7.57
N ARG A 154 -40.54 -3.19 6.41
CA ARG A 154 -41.60 -4.21 6.33
C ARG A 154 -41.27 -5.44 7.19
N ARG A 155 -40.02 -5.89 7.20
CA ARG A 155 -39.58 -7.02 8.04
C ARG A 155 -39.62 -6.68 9.53
N ALA A 156 -39.37 -5.41 9.89
CA ALA A 156 -39.47 -4.86 11.24
C ALA A 156 -40.90 -4.53 11.70
N GLY A 157 -41.88 -4.54 10.79
CA GLY A 157 -43.27 -4.16 11.06
C GLY A 157 -43.58 -2.67 10.88
N PHE A 158 -42.68 -1.88 10.30
CA PHE A 158 -42.84 -0.45 10.01
C PHE A 158 -42.77 -0.22 8.49
N PRO A 159 -43.87 -0.48 7.74
CA PRO A 159 -43.85 -0.58 6.28
C PRO A 159 -43.88 0.77 5.55
N HIS A 160 -44.09 1.88 6.25
CA HIS A 160 -44.16 3.22 5.69
C HIS A 160 -42.86 3.98 5.92
N LEU A 161 -42.36 4.65 4.89
CA LEU A 161 -41.20 5.53 4.99
C LEU A 161 -41.69 6.98 5.01
N ASP A 162 -41.72 7.58 6.20
CA ASP A 162 -42.20 8.96 6.40
C ASP A 162 -41.22 9.95 5.74
N GLN A 163 -39.93 9.78 6.01
CA GLN A 163 -38.85 10.55 5.39
C GLN A 163 -37.63 9.67 5.08
N LEU A 164 -36.89 10.01 4.03
CA LEU A 164 -35.55 9.49 3.76
C LEU A 164 -34.69 10.56 3.08
N ASP A 165 -33.64 10.98 3.76
CA ASP A 165 -32.62 11.90 3.27
C ASP A 165 -31.38 11.13 2.81
N LEU A 166 -30.81 11.54 1.69
CA LEU A 166 -29.59 10.99 1.11
C LEU A 166 -28.40 11.87 1.51
N ASP A 167 -27.52 11.31 2.32
CA ASP A 167 -26.29 11.94 2.78
C ASP A 167 -25.23 11.90 1.67
N ALA A 168 -25.06 10.75 1.02
CA ALA A 168 -23.99 10.52 0.04
C ALA A 168 -24.33 9.44 -0.99
N PRO A 169 -23.98 9.61 -2.28
CA PRO A 169 -24.12 8.55 -3.27
C PRO A 169 -23.13 7.41 -2.99
N LEU A 170 -23.51 6.18 -3.34
CA LEU A 170 -22.63 5.01 -3.24
C LEU A 170 -22.06 4.68 -4.62
N VAL A 171 -20.81 5.10 -4.84
CA VAL A 171 -20.07 4.79 -6.07
C VAL A 171 -19.40 3.42 -5.93
N LEU A 172 -19.60 2.55 -6.93
CA LEU A 172 -19.07 1.19 -6.93
C LEU A 172 -17.87 1.09 -7.87
N ALA A 173 -16.83 0.36 -7.46
CA ALA A 173 -15.74 0.03 -8.36
C ALA A 173 -16.19 -1.06 -9.34
N GLU A 174 -15.80 -0.97 -10.62
CA GLU A 174 -16.20 -1.91 -11.68
C GLU A 174 -16.02 -3.39 -11.32
N GLN A 175 -14.94 -3.70 -10.59
CA GLN A 175 -14.59 -5.07 -10.16
C GLN A 175 -14.64 -5.24 -8.63
N GLY A 176 -15.05 -4.21 -7.89
CA GLY A 176 -15.07 -4.21 -6.44
C GLY A 176 -16.44 -4.59 -5.88
N ALA A 177 -16.43 -5.11 -4.65
CA ALA A 177 -17.66 -5.30 -3.90
C ALA A 177 -17.65 -4.44 -2.63
N VAL A 178 -18.84 -4.05 -2.20
CA VAL A 178 -19.07 -3.34 -0.95
C VAL A 178 -19.98 -4.16 -0.05
N ARG A 179 -19.75 -4.07 1.25
CA ARG A 179 -20.69 -4.53 2.27
C ARG A 179 -21.66 -3.40 2.52
N VAL A 180 -22.95 -3.72 2.59
CA VAL A 180 -24.00 -2.77 2.93
C VAL A 180 -24.68 -3.23 4.21
N GLN A 181 -24.99 -2.26 5.07
CA GLN A 181 -25.79 -2.47 6.27
C GLN A 181 -27.00 -1.55 6.27
N VAL A 182 -28.15 -2.09 6.69
CA VAL A 182 -29.34 -1.30 7.01
C VAL A 182 -29.62 -1.50 8.48
N GLN A 183 -29.55 -0.41 9.25
CA GLN A 183 -29.84 -0.42 10.67
C GLN A 183 -31.23 0.16 10.90
N ILE A 184 -32.07 -0.55 11.64
CA ILE A 184 -33.31 -0.03 12.19
C ILE A 184 -33.11 0.07 13.70
N GLY A 185 -33.07 1.29 14.21
CA GLY A 185 -32.83 1.55 15.63
C GLY A 185 -34.11 1.62 16.46
N ALA A 186 -33.98 1.50 17.77
CA ALA A 186 -35.02 1.86 18.72
C ALA A 186 -35.31 3.38 18.63
N GLY A 187 -36.55 3.75 18.34
CA GLY A 187 -37.01 5.14 18.43
C GLY A 187 -37.60 5.43 19.81
N ASP A 188 -37.65 6.71 20.20
CA ASP A 188 -38.35 7.16 21.41
C ASP A 188 -39.88 7.01 21.30
N ASP A 189 -40.40 7.06 20.08
CA ASP A 189 -41.82 6.88 19.76
C ASP A 189 -42.09 5.40 19.37
N PRO A 190 -43.06 4.73 20.00
CA PRO A 190 -43.38 3.33 19.70
C PRO A 190 -43.80 3.09 18.24
N ASP A 191 -44.40 4.08 17.57
CA ASP A 191 -44.92 4.00 16.21
C ASP A 191 -43.89 4.42 15.14
N ARG A 192 -42.69 4.84 15.56
CA ARG A 192 -41.63 5.35 14.68
C ARG A 192 -40.30 4.64 14.91
N ARG A 193 -39.53 4.42 13.85
CA ARG A 193 -38.19 3.82 13.93
C ARG A 193 -37.21 4.54 13.02
N PRO A 194 -36.06 5.02 13.53
CA PRO A 194 -35.02 5.53 12.67
C PRO A 194 -34.43 4.40 11.81
N VAL A 195 -34.12 4.71 10.55
CA VAL A 195 -33.43 3.82 9.61
C VAL A 195 -32.17 4.50 9.08
N GLY A 196 -31.07 3.76 8.98
CA GLY A 196 -29.83 4.21 8.36
C GLY A 196 -29.26 3.17 7.41
N VAL A 197 -28.78 3.62 6.25
CA VAL A 197 -28.10 2.75 5.27
C VAL A 197 -26.62 3.12 5.20
N PHE A 198 -25.76 2.12 5.37
CA PHE A 198 -24.32 2.27 5.48
C PHE A 198 -23.60 1.35 4.51
N SER A 199 -22.41 1.74 4.06
CA SER A 199 -21.55 0.84 3.31
C SER A 199 -20.08 0.96 3.69
N ARG A 200 -19.32 -0.08 3.34
CA ARG A 200 -17.85 -0.05 3.36
C ARG A 200 -17.30 -1.04 2.32
N PRO A 201 -16.06 -0.89 1.85
CA PRO A 201 -15.45 -1.87 0.95
C PRO A 201 -15.50 -3.30 1.52
N ALA A 202 -15.73 -4.30 0.67
CA ALA A 202 -15.80 -5.70 1.12
C ALA A 202 -14.45 -6.21 1.66
N ALA A 203 -13.35 -5.73 1.09
CA ALA A 203 -11.99 -6.03 1.52
C ALA A 203 -11.50 -5.18 2.72
N ALA A 204 -12.31 -4.23 3.19
CA ALA A 204 -11.96 -3.35 4.29
C ALA A 204 -11.69 -4.12 5.60
N GLY A 205 -10.69 -3.67 6.35
CA GLY A 205 -10.38 -4.20 7.68
C GLY A 205 -11.49 -3.91 8.70
N ALA A 206 -11.40 -4.50 9.90
CA ALA A 206 -12.40 -4.29 10.95
C ALA A 206 -12.53 -2.82 11.38
N ASP A 207 -11.40 -2.09 11.39
CA ASP A 207 -11.28 -0.71 11.88
C ASP A 207 -11.65 0.36 10.85
N GLU A 208 -12.04 -0.02 9.62
CA GLU A 208 -12.40 0.94 8.59
C GLU A 208 -13.82 1.47 8.83
N PRO A 209 -14.04 2.80 8.83
CA PRO A 209 -15.32 3.38 9.17
C PRO A 209 -16.40 3.00 8.15
N TRP A 210 -17.65 2.95 8.62
CA TRP A 210 -18.81 2.82 7.75
C TRP A 210 -19.21 4.20 7.24
N VAL A 211 -19.47 4.29 5.93
CA VAL A 211 -20.01 5.49 5.31
C VAL A 211 -21.52 5.42 5.37
N ARG A 212 -22.16 6.44 5.94
CA ARG A 212 -23.62 6.57 5.93
C ARG A 212 -24.06 7.21 4.62
N HIS A 213 -25.00 6.58 3.95
CA HIS A 213 -25.51 7.02 2.64
C HIS A 213 -26.90 7.59 2.71
N ALA A 214 -27.75 7.06 3.58
CA ALA A 214 -29.11 7.54 3.75
C ALA A 214 -29.54 7.41 5.21
N THR A 215 -30.39 8.34 5.66
CA THR A 215 -31.06 8.29 6.95
C THR A 215 -32.53 8.64 6.81
N GLY A 216 -33.36 8.10 7.66
CA GLY A 216 -34.79 8.33 7.56
C GLY A 216 -35.58 7.79 8.73
N GLU A 217 -36.89 7.81 8.57
CA GLU A 217 -37.84 7.44 9.60
C GLU A 217 -38.94 6.55 9.01
N LEU A 218 -39.13 5.40 9.64
CA LEU A 218 -40.16 4.41 9.30
C LEU A 218 -41.30 4.50 10.30
N THR A 219 -42.54 4.30 9.85
CA THR A 219 -43.72 4.34 10.72
C THR A 219 -44.59 3.09 10.59
N LEU A 220 -45.36 2.81 11.64
CA LEU A 220 -46.24 1.64 11.73
C LEU A 220 -47.42 1.75 10.74
N ASN A 221 -47.95 2.95 10.55
CA ASN A 221 -49.18 3.20 9.81
C ASN A 221 -48.87 3.74 8.41
N ALA A 222 -49.12 2.92 7.38
CA ALA A 222 -49.12 3.37 6.00
C ALA A 222 -50.51 3.95 5.62
N PRO A 223 -50.58 5.12 4.97
CA PRO A 223 -51.84 5.63 4.44
C PRO A 223 -52.37 4.72 3.32
N ALA A 224 -53.69 4.54 3.26
CA ALA A 224 -54.33 3.84 2.16
C ALA A 224 -54.13 4.62 0.84
N PRO A 225 -53.90 3.96 -0.30
CA PRO A 225 -53.77 4.65 -1.57
C PRO A 225 -55.11 5.29 -1.98
N ASP A 226 -55.05 6.54 -2.44
CA ASP A 226 -56.20 7.34 -2.88
C ASP A 226 -56.21 7.61 -4.40
N PHE A 227 -55.47 6.80 -5.16
CA PHE A 227 -55.34 6.91 -6.62
C PHE A 227 -55.61 5.58 -7.33
N ASP A 228 -55.98 5.65 -8.60
CA ASP A 228 -55.92 4.55 -9.56
C ASP A 228 -55.40 5.07 -10.90
N LEU A 229 -54.85 4.17 -11.73
CA LEU A 229 -54.39 4.47 -13.09
C LEU A 229 -55.14 3.59 -14.11
N LEU A 230 -56.47 3.52 -13.98
CA LEU A 230 -57.35 2.71 -14.84
C LEU A 230 -57.41 3.23 -16.28
N LEU A 231 -57.44 4.55 -16.46
CA LEU A 231 -57.51 5.20 -17.76
C LEU A 231 -56.09 5.31 -18.37
N TRP A 232 -55.82 4.53 -19.41
CA TRP A 232 -54.46 4.43 -19.97
C TRP A 232 -54.39 4.27 -21.50
N PRO A 233 -53.57 5.06 -22.21
CA PRO A 233 -52.95 6.29 -21.72
C PRO A 233 -54.05 7.32 -21.33
N PRO A 234 -53.73 8.31 -20.48
CA PRO A 234 -54.70 9.32 -20.09
C PRO A 234 -55.30 10.05 -21.30
N THR A 235 -56.58 10.41 -21.20
CA THR A 235 -57.26 11.11 -22.30
C THR A 235 -56.62 12.47 -22.56
N GLY A 236 -56.22 12.72 -23.81
CA GLY A 236 -55.58 13.98 -24.21
C GLY A 236 -54.07 14.05 -23.94
N ALA A 237 -53.43 12.95 -23.55
CA ALA A 237 -51.98 12.90 -23.36
C ALA A 237 -51.23 12.78 -24.71
N GLU A 238 -50.16 13.55 -24.86
CA GLU A 238 -49.31 13.54 -26.05
C GLU A 238 -48.09 12.63 -25.83
N PRO A 239 -47.68 11.78 -26.79
CA PRO A 239 -46.51 10.93 -26.65
C PRO A 239 -45.21 11.72 -26.41
N VAL A 240 -44.34 11.17 -25.56
CA VAL A 240 -42.98 11.66 -25.29
C VAL A 240 -41.98 10.60 -25.75
N ASP A 241 -40.87 11.05 -26.32
CA ASP A 241 -39.81 10.17 -26.79
C ASP A 241 -39.07 9.46 -25.63
N VAL A 242 -38.75 8.18 -25.85
CA VAL A 242 -38.11 7.27 -24.89
C VAL A 242 -36.95 6.47 -25.49
N GLU A 243 -36.51 6.75 -26.74
CA GLU A 243 -35.49 5.94 -27.45
C GLU A 243 -34.19 5.71 -26.64
N ASP A 244 -33.82 6.64 -25.75
CA ASP A 244 -32.61 6.56 -24.91
C ASP A 244 -32.91 6.37 -23.41
N ARG A 245 -34.10 5.89 -23.03
CA ARG A 245 -34.52 5.78 -21.62
C ARG A 245 -34.69 4.31 -21.19
N PRO A 246 -33.73 3.75 -20.42
CA PRO A 246 -33.79 2.37 -19.95
C PRO A 246 -35.10 2.05 -19.22
N TYR A 247 -35.61 0.84 -19.44
CA TYR A 247 -36.82 0.29 -18.82
C TYR A 247 -38.14 0.98 -19.19
N LEU A 248 -38.13 2.13 -19.88
CA LEU A 248 -39.33 2.78 -20.39
C LEU A 248 -39.76 2.17 -21.72
N ARG A 249 -41.03 1.82 -21.82
CA ARG A 249 -41.65 1.29 -23.05
C ARG A 249 -42.36 2.37 -23.84
N ALA A 250 -43.01 3.29 -23.14
CA ALA A 250 -43.74 4.42 -23.70
C ALA A 250 -43.92 5.48 -22.62
N ALA A 251 -43.98 6.75 -23.04
CA ALA A 251 -44.26 7.87 -22.16
C ALA A 251 -45.22 8.87 -22.82
N TRP A 252 -45.97 9.61 -22.00
CA TRP A 252 -46.90 10.64 -22.43
C TRP A 252 -46.86 11.84 -21.49
N ARG A 253 -47.29 13.01 -21.99
CA ARG A 253 -47.46 14.24 -21.25
C ARG A 253 -48.90 14.72 -21.33
N ALA A 254 -49.49 15.05 -20.20
CA ALA A 254 -50.80 15.69 -20.11
C ALA A 254 -50.69 16.92 -19.20
N GLY A 255 -50.60 18.11 -19.79
CA GLY A 255 -50.28 19.33 -19.05
C GLY A 255 -48.88 19.25 -18.43
N GLU A 256 -48.79 19.42 -17.12
CA GLU A 256 -47.53 19.30 -16.34
C GLU A 256 -47.27 17.88 -15.83
N GLU A 257 -48.21 16.94 -16.04
CA GLU A 257 -48.08 15.56 -15.59
C GLU A 257 -47.42 14.69 -16.66
N LEU A 258 -46.55 13.78 -16.21
CA LEU A 258 -45.86 12.80 -17.03
C LEU A 258 -46.34 11.40 -16.69
N TYR A 259 -46.55 10.62 -17.73
CA TYR A 259 -47.05 9.25 -17.64
C TYR A 259 -46.09 8.32 -18.36
N ALA A 260 -45.87 7.11 -17.85
CA ALA A 260 -45.06 6.13 -18.56
C ALA A 260 -45.38 4.69 -18.22
N GLU A 261 -45.06 3.78 -19.15
CA GLU A 261 -45.00 2.35 -18.89
C GLU A 261 -43.55 1.95 -18.67
N ALA A 262 -43.23 1.41 -17.50
CA ALA A 262 -41.91 0.89 -17.17
C ALA A 262 -41.94 -0.63 -16.97
N VAL A 263 -41.00 -1.34 -17.57
CA VAL A 263 -40.96 -2.81 -17.56
C VAL A 263 -39.53 -3.30 -17.30
N LEU A 264 -39.38 -4.23 -16.36
CA LEU A 264 -38.09 -4.88 -16.10
C LEU A 264 -37.69 -5.79 -17.26
N PRO A 265 -36.38 -5.92 -17.55
CA PRO A 265 -35.89 -6.91 -18.52
C PRO A 265 -36.23 -8.32 -18.04
N ALA A 266 -36.39 -9.25 -18.99
CA ALA A 266 -36.81 -10.63 -18.70
C ALA A 266 -35.92 -11.34 -17.66
N THR A 267 -34.64 -10.98 -17.59
CA THR A 267 -33.67 -11.51 -16.61
C THR A 267 -33.99 -11.11 -15.16
N GLU A 268 -34.59 -9.94 -14.93
CA GLU A 268 -34.92 -9.43 -13.59
C GLU A 268 -36.39 -9.64 -13.19
N GLN A 269 -37.28 -9.93 -14.14
CA GLN A 269 -38.69 -10.20 -13.85
C GLN A 269 -38.88 -11.36 -12.84
N GLY A 270 -38.08 -12.43 -12.96
CA GLY A 270 -38.10 -13.55 -12.01
C GLY A 270 -37.57 -13.23 -10.61
N ARG A 271 -36.90 -12.08 -10.45
CA ARG A 271 -36.33 -11.60 -9.18
C ARG A 271 -37.13 -10.46 -8.56
N ALA A 272 -38.10 -9.88 -9.28
CA ALA A 272 -38.90 -8.75 -8.83
C ALA A 272 -39.51 -8.98 -7.44
N GLY A 273 -40.02 -10.18 -7.15
CA GLY A 273 -40.60 -10.55 -5.85
C GLY A 273 -39.63 -10.53 -4.66
N ARG A 274 -38.32 -10.35 -4.88
CA ARG A 274 -37.30 -10.20 -3.82
C ARG A 274 -37.06 -8.74 -3.43
N TYR A 275 -37.78 -7.80 -4.03
CA TYR A 275 -37.71 -6.37 -3.75
C TYR A 275 -39.06 -5.89 -3.20
N ALA A 276 -39.07 -4.84 -2.38
CA ALA A 276 -40.30 -4.13 -2.09
C ALA A 276 -40.78 -3.42 -3.36
N LEU A 277 -39.88 -2.67 -4.01
CA LEU A 277 -40.09 -2.07 -5.31
C LEU A 277 -38.76 -2.13 -6.05
N HIS A 278 -38.73 -2.77 -7.23
CA HIS A 278 -37.47 -2.95 -7.94
C HIS A 278 -36.83 -1.58 -8.28
N PRO A 279 -35.58 -1.31 -7.86
CA PRO A 279 -34.95 0.01 -8.00
C PRO A 279 -34.98 0.56 -9.43
N ALA A 280 -34.74 -0.28 -10.43
CA ALA A 280 -34.81 0.11 -11.85
C ALA A 280 -36.15 0.77 -12.28
N LEU A 281 -37.30 0.31 -11.76
CA LEU A 281 -38.61 0.88 -12.10
C LEU A 281 -38.78 2.28 -11.50
N LEU A 282 -38.35 2.46 -10.25
CA LEU A 282 -38.39 3.76 -9.58
C LEU A 282 -37.37 4.74 -10.20
N THR A 283 -36.18 4.27 -10.57
CA THR A 283 -35.20 5.05 -11.33
C THR A 283 -35.76 5.52 -12.67
N ALA A 284 -36.49 4.66 -13.40
CA ALA A 284 -37.14 5.04 -14.65
C ALA A 284 -38.20 6.13 -14.44
N ALA A 285 -38.99 6.05 -13.36
CA ALA A 285 -39.95 7.09 -12.99
C ALA A 285 -39.27 8.44 -12.68
N LEU A 286 -38.17 8.42 -11.91
CA LEU A 286 -37.38 9.61 -11.57
C LEU A 286 -36.74 10.28 -12.78
N GLY A 287 -36.41 9.51 -13.82
CA GLY A 287 -35.85 10.03 -15.07
C GLY A 287 -36.88 10.68 -16.00
N LEU A 288 -38.19 10.56 -15.73
CA LEU A 288 -39.23 11.06 -16.64
C LEU A 288 -39.16 12.57 -16.90
N PRO A 289 -38.93 13.44 -15.90
CA PRO A 289 -38.77 14.88 -16.13
C PRO A 289 -37.60 15.26 -17.05
N GLY A 290 -36.67 14.33 -17.32
CA GLY A 290 -35.46 14.54 -18.14
C GLY A 290 -34.21 14.75 -17.29
N ALA A 291 -33.04 14.53 -17.91
CA ALA A 291 -31.75 14.93 -17.34
C ALA A 291 -31.58 16.46 -17.40
N GLY A 292 -30.64 17.01 -16.62
CA GLY A 292 -30.24 18.43 -16.69
C GLY A 292 -29.50 18.75 -17.99
N GLU A 293 -28.67 19.78 -17.98
CA GLU A 293 -27.78 20.04 -19.13
C GLU A 293 -26.83 18.85 -19.37
N PRO A 294 -26.28 18.68 -20.59
CA PRO A 294 -25.33 17.61 -20.87
C PRO A 294 -24.16 17.59 -19.86
N GLY A 295 -23.98 16.48 -19.15
CA GLY A 295 -22.95 16.32 -18.10
C GLY A 295 -23.47 16.45 -16.67
N GLU A 296 -24.73 16.85 -16.49
CA GLU A 296 -25.40 16.93 -15.20
C GLU A 296 -26.31 15.72 -14.94
N VAL A 297 -26.38 15.33 -13.67
CA VAL A 297 -27.24 14.26 -13.17
C VAL A 297 -28.22 14.87 -12.17
N ARG A 298 -29.51 14.73 -12.46
CA ARG A 298 -30.57 15.06 -11.50
C ARG A 298 -30.70 13.90 -10.52
N MET A 299 -30.31 14.11 -9.27
CA MET A 299 -30.40 13.10 -8.21
C MET A 299 -31.48 13.46 -7.19
N PRO A 300 -32.35 12.52 -6.81
CA PRO A 300 -33.22 12.70 -5.66
C PRO A 300 -32.37 12.65 -4.39
N TYR A 301 -32.63 13.58 -3.46
CA TYR A 301 -31.87 13.66 -2.21
C TYR A 301 -32.75 13.64 -0.96
N ALA A 302 -34.06 13.87 -1.09
CA ALA A 302 -35.01 13.77 0.01
C ALA A 302 -36.33 13.20 -0.47
N TRP A 303 -36.90 12.27 0.31
CA TRP A 303 -38.15 11.58 0.03
C TRP A 303 -39.11 11.76 1.19
N SER A 304 -40.40 11.90 0.90
CA SER A 304 -41.45 11.89 1.92
C SER A 304 -42.67 11.06 1.55
N GLY A 305 -43.27 10.44 2.56
CA GLY A 305 -44.55 9.75 2.46
C GLY A 305 -44.54 8.62 1.44
N LEU A 306 -43.55 7.74 1.49
CA LEU A 306 -43.39 6.64 0.55
C LEU A 306 -44.03 5.35 1.09
N SER A 307 -44.82 4.68 0.26
CA SER A 307 -45.46 3.40 0.57
C SER A 307 -45.44 2.45 -0.62
N VAL A 308 -45.27 1.16 -0.34
CA VAL A 308 -45.45 0.08 -1.31
C VAL A 308 -46.67 -0.73 -0.91
N HIS A 309 -47.71 -0.65 -1.75
CA HIS A 309 -49.01 -1.29 -1.58
C HIS A 309 -49.00 -2.74 -2.09
N THR A 310 -48.36 -2.95 -3.25
CA THR A 310 -48.25 -4.28 -3.89
C THR A 310 -46.79 -4.57 -4.24
N PRO A 311 -46.05 -5.35 -3.42
CA PRO A 311 -44.64 -5.61 -3.66
C PRO A 311 -44.42 -6.55 -4.85
N GLY A 312 -43.21 -6.50 -5.42
CA GLY A 312 -42.78 -7.46 -6.43
C GLY A 312 -43.29 -7.24 -7.84
N ALA A 313 -43.78 -6.03 -8.16
CA ALA A 313 -44.20 -5.68 -9.51
C ALA A 313 -43.01 -5.73 -10.50
N GLY A 314 -43.19 -6.45 -11.62
CA GLY A 314 -42.20 -6.51 -12.72
C GLY A 314 -42.47 -5.51 -13.85
N ALA A 315 -43.64 -4.89 -13.84
CA ALA A 315 -44.07 -3.85 -14.78
C ALA A 315 -45.01 -2.89 -14.06
N VAL A 316 -44.91 -1.59 -14.36
CA VAL A 316 -45.73 -0.55 -13.74
C VAL A 316 -46.14 0.53 -14.73
N ARG A 317 -47.33 1.08 -14.51
CA ARG A 317 -47.77 2.38 -14.99
C ARG A 317 -47.29 3.44 -14.01
N VAL A 318 -46.71 4.51 -14.52
CA VAL A 318 -46.10 5.59 -13.75
C VAL A 318 -46.88 6.87 -14.00
N ARG A 319 -47.21 7.61 -12.93
CA ARG A 319 -47.62 9.01 -12.99
C ARG A 319 -46.65 9.85 -12.15
N VAL A 320 -46.09 10.89 -12.75
CA VAL A 320 -45.24 11.89 -12.09
C VAL A 320 -45.88 13.26 -12.24
N ARG A 321 -46.07 13.97 -11.12
CA ARG A 321 -46.67 15.30 -11.10
C ARG A 321 -45.84 16.28 -10.28
N PRO A 322 -45.78 17.57 -10.64
CA PRO A 322 -45.11 18.58 -9.84
C PRO A 322 -45.72 18.69 -8.44
N ALA A 323 -44.87 18.85 -7.43
CA ALA A 323 -45.28 19.05 -6.03
C ALA A 323 -44.57 20.25 -5.37
N GLY A 324 -43.83 21.04 -6.16
CA GLY A 324 -43.08 22.22 -5.73
C GLY A 324 -41.90 22.48 -6.67
N GLU A 325 -41.09 23.50 -6.37
CA GLU A 325 -39.82 23.74 -7.06
C GLU A 325 -38.88 22.55 -6.79
N ASP A 326 -38.29 22.00 -7.86
CA ASP A 326 -37.45 20.78 -7.85
C ASP A 326 -38.04 19.58 -7.09
N THR A 327 -39.37 19.51 -6.98
CA THR A 327 -40.07 18.51 -6.17
C THR A 327 -41.18 17.85 -6.99
N VAL A 328 -41.23 16.52 -7.00
CA VAL A 328 -42.25 15.73 -7.71
C VAL A 328 -42.94 14.74 -6.80
N ALA A 329 -44.21 14.42 -7.07
CA ALA A 329 -44.90 13.27 -6.50
C ALA A 329 -44.92 12.13 -7.54
N ILE A 330 -44.80 10.89 -7.07
CA ILE A 330 -44.70 9.69 -7.93
C ILE A 330 -45.77 8.69 -7.50
N GLU A 331 -46.52 8.18 -8.45
CA GLU A 331 -47.53 7.15 -8.23
C GLU A 331 -47.34 6.03 -9.25
N LEU A 332 -47.36 4.79 -8.76
CA LEU A 332 -47.09 3.58 -9.52
C LEU A 332 -48.29 2.65 -9.39
N ALA A 333 -48.77 2.12 -10.51
CA ALA A 333 -49.83 1.13 -10.57
C ALA A 333 -49.44 -0.06 -11.45
N ASP A 334 -50.14 -1.18 -11.31
CA ASP A 334 -49.96 -2.34 -12.19
C ASP A 334 -50.63 -2.12 -13.56
N ALA A 335 -50.63 -3.17 -14.40
CA ALA A 335 -51.24 -3.13 -15.72
C ALA A 335 -52.78 -2.98 -15.68
N ASP A 336 -53.40 -3.31 -14.55
CA ASP A 336 -54.84 -3.15 -14.31
C ASP A 336 -55.15 -1.79 -13.67
N GLY A 337 -54.14 -0.95 -13.40
CA GLY A 337 -54.30 0.37 -12.79
C GLY A 337 -54.42 0.34 -11.26
N SER A 338 -54.19 -0.81 -10.62
CA SER A 338 -54.23 -0.94 -9.16
C SER A 338 -52.94 -0.42 -8.52
N PRO A 339 -53.00 0.30 -7.38
CA PRO A 339 -51.82 0.85 -6.71
C PRO A 339 -50.72 -0.17 -6.39
N VAL A 340 -49.51 0.15 -6.80
CA VAL A 340 -48.26 -0.58 -6.51
C VAL A 340 -47.44 0.18 -5.47
N ALA A 341 -47.19 1.47 -5.69
CA ALA A 341 -46.43 2.31 -4.75
C ALA A 341 -46.73 3.80 -4.97
N SER A 342 -46.44 4.61 -3.97
CA SER A 342 -46.61 6.08 -4.04
C SER A 342 -45.57 6.79 -3.19
N ALA A 343 -45.09 7.93 -3.68
CA ALA A 343 -44.23 8.89 -2.98
C ALA A 343 -44.91 10.26 -2.98
N ALA A 344 -45.18 10.82 -1.80
CA ALA A 344 -45.86 12.11 -1.67
C ALA A 344 -45.00 13.28 -2.16
N SER A 345 -43.70 13.26 -1.84
CA SER A 345 -42.75 14.21 -2.42
C SER A 345 -41.36 13.60 -2.59
N VAL A 346 -40.69 13.98 -3.66
CA VAL A 346 -39.31 13.64 -3.97
C VAL A 346 -38.59 14.92 -4.40
N ARG A 347 -37.66 15.40 -3.57
CA ARG A 347 -36.85 16.58 -3.90
C ARG A 347 -35.62 16.15 -4.67
N THR A 348 -35.33 16.86 -5.74
CA THR A 348 -34.19 16.58 -6.61
C THR A 348 -33.20 17.74 -6.61
N ARG A 349 -31.93 17.43 -6.88
CA ARG A 349 -30.88 18.42 -7.11
C ARG A 349 -30.03 18.00 -8.30
N THR A 350 -29.45 18.97 -8.98
CA THR A 350 -28.54 18.74 -10.10
C THR A 350 -27.10 18.64 -9.58
N MET A 351 -26.35 17.64 -10.04
CA MET A 351 -24.93 17.45 -9.71
C MET A 351 -24.13 17.11 -10.97
N SER A 352 -22.88 17.57 -11.07
CA SER A 352 -21.99 17.12 -12.15
C SER A 352 -21.52 15.68 -11.89
N ALA A 353 -21.14 14.95 -12.94
CA ALA A 353 -20.57 13.61 -12.80
C ALA A 353 -19.34 13.60 -11.88
N GLN A 354 -18.55 14.68 -11.91
CA GLN A 354 -17.39 14.85 -11.06
C GLN A 354 -17.75 15.08 -9.59
N GLN A 355 -18.82 15.81 -9.26
CA GLN A 355 -19.28 15.94 -7.87
C GLN A 355 -19.68 14.60 -7.27
N VAL A 356 -20.27 13.70 -8.07
CA VAL A 356 -20.58 12.32 -7.67
C VAL A 356 -19.31 11.48 -7.47
N LEU A 357 -18.26 11.72 -8.27
CA LEU A 357 -16.96 11.07 -8.10
C LEU A 357 -16.17 11.63 -6.92
N ALA A 358 -16.25 12.93 -6.67
CA ALA A 358 -15.58 13.61 -5.55
C ALA A 358 -16.13 13.15 -4.20
N SER A 359 -17.43 12.84 -4.10
CA SER A 359 -17.97 12.25 -2.87
C SER A 359 -17.38 10.87 -2.58
N ARG A 360 -17.13 10.04 -3.61
CA ARG A 360 -16.41 8.76 -3.44
C ARG A 360 -15.04 9.00 -2.81
N VAL A 361 -14.30 9.98 -3.31
CA VAL A 361 -12.97 10.32 -2.82
C VAL A 361 -13.02 10.84 -1.38
N ALA A 362 -13.95 11.75 -1.07
CA ALA A 362 -14.14 12.32 0.26
C ALA A 362 -14.41 11.25 1.32
N HIS A 363 -15.09 10.16 0.94
CA HIS A 363 -15.43 9.05 1.84
C HIS A 363 -14.41 7.89 1.87
N GLN A 364 -13.42 7.89 0.98
CA GLN A 364 -12.37 6.84 0.96
C GLN A 364 -11.09 7.26 1.71
N ASP A 365 -11.13 8.37 2.44
CA ASP A 365 -10.05 8.86 3.32
C ASP A 365 -8.67 8.93 2.63
N TRP A 366 -8.63 9.29 1.35
CA TRP A 366 -7.38 9.36 0.57
C TRP A 366 -6.58 10.65 0.76
N MET A 367 -7.08 11.57 1.57
CA MET A 367 -6.40 12.81 1.94
C MET A 367 -5.75 12.65 3.30
N PHE A 368 -4.44 12.89 3.36
CA PHE A 368 -3.68 12.79 4.59
C PHE A 368 -2.87 14.06 4.87
N GLY A 369 -2.47 14.25 6.11
CA GLY A 369 -1.52 15.26 6.54
C GLY A 369 -0.46 14.63 7.44
N VAL A 370 0.70 15.28 7.54
CA VAL A 370 1.71 14.91 8.54
C VAL A 370 1.40 15.63 9.84
N GLU A 371 1.15 14.87 10.89
CA GLU A 371 0.95 15.37 12.25
C GLU A 371 2.16 15.00 13.11
N TRP A 372 2.63 15.95 13.91
CA TRP A 372 3.78 15.78 14.78
C TRP A 372 3.30 15.51 16.21
N VAL A 373 3.25 14.23 16.58
CA VAL A 373 2.72 13.79 17.88
C VAL A 373 3.80 13.78 18.95
N GLU A 374 3.46 14.23 20.16
CA GLU A 374 4.37 14.19 21.31
C GLU A 374 4.78 12.73 21.59
N HIS A 375 6.09 12.50 21.70
CA HIS A 375 6.67 11.18 21.97
C HIS A 375 6.93 11.05 23.47
N ALA A 376 6.28 10.07 24.11
CA ALA A 376 6.47 9.83 25.53
C ALA A 376 7.90 9.33 25.81
N THR A 377 8.69 10.16 26.48
CA THR A 377 10.03 9.79 26.97
C THR A 377 9.89 8.95 28.24
N THR A 378 10.06 7.63 28.12
CA THR A 378 10.20 6.76 29.29
C THR A 378 11.54 7.02 29.97
N SER A 379 11.52 7.63 31.16
CA SER A 379 12.73 8.00 31.89
C SER A 379 13.34 6.84 32.69
N ALA A 380 14.62 6.59 32.48
CA ALA A 380 15.65 6.74 33.53
C ALA A 380 16.94 7.24 32.85
N PRO A 381 17.62 8.26 33.38
CA PRO A 381 18.87 8.72 32.80
C PRO A 381 19.92 7.62 32.98
N ALA A 382 20.39 7.03 31.88
CA ALA A 382 21.61 6.24 31.92
C ALA A 382 22.75 7.22 32.26
N THR A 383 23.23 7.15 33.50
CA THR A 383 24.45 7.84 33.93
C THR A 383 25.60 7.37 33.04
N GLY A 384 26.01 8.21 32.08
CA GLY A 384 27.05 7.89 31.08
C GLY A 384 26.74 8.33 29.63
N ALA A 385 25.55 8.86 29.32
CA ALA A 385 25.13 9.20 27.96
C ALA A 385 25.96 10.30 27.25
N GLU A 386 26.73 11.11 27.98
CA GLU A 386 27.63 12.12 27.40
C GLU A 386 28.83 11.50 26.65
N ALA A 387 29.20 10.25 26.94
CA ALA A 387 30.44 9.63 26.44
C ALA A 387 30.42 9.17 24.97
N GLY A 388 29.48 9.64 24.14
CA GLY A 388 29.29 9.14 22.77
C GLY A 388 28.81 10.14 21.74
N TRP A 389 28.80 11.44 22.03
CA TRP A 389 28.34 12.49 21.10
C TRP A 389 29.49 13.39 20.64
N ALA A 390 29.50 13.79 19.37
CA ALA A 390 30.43 14.77 18.84
C ALA A 390 29.75 15.70 17.83
N VAL A 391 30.16 16.96 17.74
CA VAL A 391 29.59 17.95 16.82
C VAL A 391 30.59 18.24 15.71
N LEU A 392 30.12 18.26 14.46
CA LEU A 392 30.87 18.73 13.29
C LEU A 392 30.58 20.23 13.02
N GLY A 393 31.59 20.96 12.58
CA GLY A 393 31.48 22.35 12.15
C GLY A 393 32.12 23.35 13.12
N ASP A 394 31.94 24.65 12.82
CA ASP A 394 32.53 25.73 13.62
C ASP A 394 32.05 25.70 15.08
N GLY A 395 33.01 25.65 16.01
CA GLY A 395 32.73 25.53 17.45
C GLY A 395 32.40 24.11 17.92
N GLY A 396 32.37 23.13 17.02
CA GLY A 396 32.23 21.70 17.34
C GLY A 396 33.54 21.05 17.78
N ALA A 397 33.47 19.76 18.13
CA ALA A 397 34.63 18.96 18.50
C ALA A 397 35.57 18.70 17.30
N PHE A 398 35.00 18.68 16.09
CA PHE A 398 35.72 18.51 14.83
C PHE A 398 35.23 19.56 13.82
N SER A 399 36.15 20.16 13.06
CA SER A 399 35.80 21.19 12.07
C SER A 399 34.96 20.64 10.91
N ASP A 400 35.21 19.40 10.53
CA ASP A 400 34.57 18.71 9.42
C ASP A 400 34.72 17.18 9.57
N LEU A 401 34.20 16.43 8.59
CA LEU A 401 34.26 14.98 8.59
C LEU A 401 35.69 14.44 8.38
N ASP A 402 36.58 15.18 7.69
CA ASP A 402 37.97 14.78 7.50
C ASP A 402 38.78 14.87 8.79
N ALA A 403 38.55 15.90 9.59
CA ALA A 403 39.13 16.03 10.92
C ALA A 403 38.71 14.87 11.84
N LEU A 404 37.44 14.46 11.79
CA LEU A 404 36.96 13.27 12.50
C LEU A 404 37.63 11.99 11.99
N ARG A 405 37.75 11.80 10.66
CA ARG A 405 38.45 10.65 10.08
C ARG A 405 39.90 10.57 10.55
N GLY A 406 40.63 11.69 10.49
CA GLY A 406 42.01 11.76 10.94
C GLY A 406 42.14 11.37 12.41
N ALA A 407 41.26 11.87 13.27
CA ALA A 407 41.26 11.51 14.69
C ALA A 407 40.98 10.02 14.93
N VAL A 408 40.07 9.42 14.16
CA VAL A 408 39.76 7.98 14.23
C VAL A 408 40.95 7.15 13.73
N ASP A 409 41.59 7.56 12.64
CA ASP A 409 42.81 6.92 12.11
C ASP A 409 43.98 7.02 13.12
N ASP A 410 44.04 8.09 13.92
CA ASP A 410 44.98 8.30 15.02
C ASP A 410 44.62 7.53 16.31
N GLY A 411 43.52 6.74 16.30
CA GLY A 411 43.12 5.84 17.39
C GLY A 411 42.01 6.36 18.30
N THR A 412 41.35 7.46 17.96
CA THR A 412 40.16 7.95 18.68
C THR A 412 38.98 7.01 18.44
N THR A 413 38.23 6.68 19.50
CA THR A 413 37.00 5.89 19.37
C THR A 413 35.93 6.67 18.61
N VAL A 414 35.30 6.05 17.62
CA VAL A 414 34.22 6.67 16.86
C VAL A 414 33.05 7.03 17.80
N PRO A 415 32.58 8.30 17.82
CA PRO A 415 31.40 8.68 18.58
C PRO A 415 30.16 7.93 18.09
N ALA A 416 29.31 7.48 19.01
CA ALA A 416 28.07 6.79 18.66
C ALA A 416 27.09 7.69 17.88
N HIS A 417 27.09 8.99 18.19
CA HIS A 417 26.26 10.00 17.54
C HIS A 417 27.11 11.20 17.13
N VAL A 418 26.98 11.64 15.87
CA VAL A 418 27.71 12.78 15.33
C VAL A 418 26.70 13.81 14.82
N LEU A 419 26.64 14.99 15.43
CA LEU A 419 25.71 16.05 15.02
C LEU A 419 26.29 16.85 13.85
N LEU A 420 25.44 17.10 12.87
CA LEU A 420 25.69 17.96 11.72
C LEU A 420 24.66 19.09 11.72
N PRO A 421 24.99 20.28 12.27
CA PRO A 421 24.14 21.45 12.16
C PRO A 421 24.03 21.94 10.72
N CYS A 422 22.81 22.16 10.23
CA CYS A 422 22.62 22.84 8.94
C CYS A 422 22.99 24.31 9.08
N ALA A 423 23.69 24.85 8.08
CA ALA A 423 24.03 26.26 8.04
C ALA A 423 22.75 27.11 7.96
N PRO A 424 22.65 28.23 8.71
CA PRO A 424 21.46 29.06 8.71
C PRO A 424 21.19 29.65 7.32
N SER A 425 19.93 29.58 6.89
CA SER A 425 19.48 30.15 5.62
C SER A 425 19.52 31.69 5.69
N ARG A 426 20.50 32.32 5.04
CA ARG A 426 20.68 33.78 5.00
C ARG A 426 20.84 34.27 3.56
N GLY A 427 20.26 35.44 3.26
CA GLY A 427 20.39 36.08 1.96
C GLY A 427 19.41 35.52 0.92
N ASP A 428 19.91 35.30 -0.29
CA ASP A 428 19.11 34.75 -1.40
C ASP A 428 18.71 33.29 -1.10
N LEU A 429 17.41 33.01 -1.10
CA LEU A 429 16.88 31.71 -0.68
C LEU A 429 17.30 30.59 -1.64
N ALA A 430 17.40 30.88 -2.95
CA ALA A 430 17.78 29.91 -3.96
C ALA A 430 19.25 29.48 -3.79
N ALA A 431 20.15 30.43 -3.52
CA ALA A 431 21.55 30.16 -3.18
C ALA A 431 21.67 29.44 -1.83
N ALA A 432 21.00 29.93 -0.78
CA ALA A 432 21.04 29.32 0.55
C ALA A 432 20.54 27.86 0.55
N THR A 433 19.51 27.56 -0.24
CA THR A 433 19.02 26.19 -0.43
C THR A 433 20.07 25.28 -1.06
N ARG A 434 20.77 25.75 -2.09
CA ARG A 434 21.82 24.99 -2.76
C ARG A 434 23.01 24.75 -1.83
N ASP A 435 23.46 25.76 -1.12
CA ASP A 435 24.60 25.66 -0.20
C ASP A 435 24.30 24.65 0.92
N ALA A 436 23.10 24.74 1.52
CA ALA A 436 22.66 23.81 2.56
C ALA A 436 22.58 22.36 2.03
N LEU A 437 21.98 22.15 0.86
CA LEU A 437 21.87 20.82 0.27
C LEU A 437 23.23 20.26 -0.14
N ALA A 438 24.11 21.06 -0.74
CA ALA A 438 25.44 20.63 -1.15
C ALA A 438 26.30 20.23 0.06
N GLY A 439 26.28 21.04 1.13
CA GLY A 439 26.99 20.74 2.37
C GLY A 439 26.52 19.43 3.02
N VAL A 440 25.21 19.29 3.21
CA VAL A 440 24.63 18.07 3.80
C VAL A 440 24.83 16.85 2.90
N LEU A 441 24.63 16.97 1.59
CA LEU A 441 24.84 15.88 0.65
C LEU A 441 26.29 15.39 0.70
N SER A 442 27.29 16.28 0.75
CA SER A 442 28.69 15.88 0.83
C SER A 442 28.97 15.03 2.07
N VAL A 443 28.56 15.51 3.25
CA VAL A 443 28.76 14.80 4.52
C VAL A 443 28.00 13.47 4.54
N VAL A 444 26.72 13.47 4.16
CA VAL A 444 25.90 12.25 4.13
C VAL A 444 26.48 11.21 3.17
N ARG A 445 26.85 11.62 1.96
CA ARG A 445 27.42 10.74 0.93
C ARG A 445 28.67 10.04 1.43
N GLU A 446 29.57 10.79 2.05
CA GLU A 446 30.81 10.20 2.53
C GLU A 446 30.62 9.42 3.84
N TRP A 447 29.72 9.85 4.72
CA TRP A 447 29.35 9.14 5.94
C TRP A 447 28.81 7.74 5.65
N VAL A 448 27.90 7.61 4.67
CA VAL A 448 27.32 6.30 4.34
C VAL A 448 28.29 5.40 3.56
N ALA A 449 29.30 5.98 2.90
CA ALA A 449 30.30 5.26 2.13
C ALA A 449 31.48 4.75 2.97
N ASP A 450 31.84 5.46 4.05
CA ASP A 450 32.96 5.11 4.92
C ASP A 450 32.56 4.04 5.96
N GLU A 451 33.25 2.90 5.93
CA GLU A 451 32.95 1.76 6.82
C GLU A 451 33.31 2.05 8.29
N ARG A 452 34.22 3.00 8.57
CA ARG A 452 34.60 3.38 9.95
C ARG A 452 33.39 3.87 10.75
N PHE A 453 32.43 4.50 10.08
CA PHE A 453 31.24 5.08 10.70
C PHE A 453 30.01 4.15 10.62
N SER A 454 30.21 2.87 10.29
CA SER A 454 29.10 1.91 10.10
C SER A 454 28.28 1.67 11.36
N ASP A 455 28.90 1.80 12.54
CA ASP A 455 28.24 1.62 13.83
C ASP A 455 27.75 2.92 14.49
N ALA A 456 28.02 4.07 13.86
CA ALA A 456 27.63 5.39 14.34
C ALA A 456 26.40 5.95 13.59
N ARG A 457 25.69 6.86 14.25
CA ARG A 457 24.56 7.62 13.70
C ARG A 457 24.94 9.06 13.41
N LEU A 458 24.70 9.52 12.18
CA LEU A 458 24.77 10.94 11.83
C LEU A 458 23.45 11.61 12.21
N VAL A 459 23.49 12.64 13.05
CA VAL A 459 22.34 13.41 13.48
C VAL A 459 22.32 14.73 12.70
N VAL A 460 21.51 14.80 11.64
CA VAL A 460 21.37 16.03 10.85
C VAL A 460 20.38 16.96 11.56
N LEU A 461 20.85 18.14 11.97
CA LEU A 461 20.02 19.13 12.64
C LEU A 461 19.50 20.17 11.65
N THR A 462 18.20 20.23 11.48
CA THR A 462 17.53 21.33 10.78
C THR A 462 16.90 22.28 11.78
N ARG A 463 16.58 23.49 11.31
CA ARG A 463 15.87 24.51 12.10
C ARG A 463 14.66 25.01 11.35
N GLY A 464 13.47 24.89 11.94
CA GLY A 464 12.22 25.36 11.34
C GLY A 464 11.87 24.67 10.00
N ALA A 465 12.44 23.50 9.69
CA ALA A 465 12.09 22.75 8.48
C ALA A 465 10.65 22.21 8.52
N VAL A 466 10.11 22.04 9.72
CA VAL A 466 8.78 21.51 9.98
C VAL A 466 8.00 22.46 10.87
N GLU A 467 6.72 22.58 10.59
CA GLU A 467 5.82 23.45 11.34
C GLU A 467 5.19 22.67 12.50
N LEU A 468 5.44 23.18 13.69
CA LEU A 468 4.89 22.80 14.99
C LEU A 468 4.70 24.16 15.67
N ASP A 469 3.45 24.55 15.99
CA ASP A 469 3.04 25.85 16.53
C ASP A 469 4.20 26.80 16.87
N GLY A 470 4.58 27.70 15.96
CA GLY A 470 5.88 28.38 16.06
C GLY A 470 6.21 29.30 14.86
N PRO A 471 7.47 29.79 14.77
CA PRO A 471 7.88 30.77 13.76
C PRO A 471 7.85 30.23 12.32
N GLU A 472 7.99 31.15 11.36
CA GLU A 472 7.93 30.90 9.91
C GLU A 472 8.85 29.75 9.46
N ALA A 473 8.32 28.85 8.61
CA ALA A 473 9.07 27.71 8.09
C ALA A 473 10.33 28.12 7.31
N ASP A 474 11.46 27.46 7.59
CA ASP A 474 12.69 27.57 6.81
C ASP A 474 12.62 26.60 5.61
N VAL A 475 12.37 27.19 4.45
CA VAL A 475 12.17 26.46 3.19
C VAL A 475 13.46 25.76 2.73
N ALA A 476 14.64 26.31 3.02
CA ALA A 476 15.91 25.68 2.65
C ALA A 476 16.15 24.42 3.49
N HIS A 477 15.87 24.51 4.79
CA HIS A 477 15.96 23.35 5.68
C HIS A 477 14.86 22.31 5.40
N ALA A 478 13.68 22.71 4.94
CA ALA A 478 12.66 21.78 4.44
C ALA A 478 13.19 20.95 3.26
N ALA A 479 13.93 21.58 2.32
CA ALA A 479 14.58 20.86 1.22
C ALA A 479 15.61 19.85 1.72
N VAL A 480 16.45 20.24 2.71
CA VAL A 480 17.41 19.32 3.36
C VAL A 480 16.71 18.13 4.00
N ALA A 481 15.60 18.37 4.72
CA ALA A 481 14.81 17.29 5.30
C ALA A 481 14.33 16.29 4.23
N GLY A 482 13.89 16.78 3.06
CA GLY A 482 13.53 15.93 1.92
C GLY A 482 14.68 15.03 1.45
N LEU A 483 15.89 15.58 1.28
CA LEU A 483 17.10 14.83 0.92
C LEU A 483 17.43 13.74 1.94
N VAL A 484 17.41 14.10 3.23
CA VAL A 484 17.77 13.19 4.33
C VAL A 484 16.75 12.05 4.46
N LYS A 485 15.45 12.29 4.27
CA LYS A 485 14.42 11.24 4.29
C LYS A 485 14.66 10.16 3.22
N SER A 486 15.08 10.55 2.02
CA SER A 486 15.47 9.58 0.99
C SER A 486 16.74 8.82 1.38
N ALA A 487 17.74 9.51 1.95
CA ALA A 487 18.94 8.84 2.48
C ALA A 487 18.63 7.85 3.61
N GLN A 488 17.64 8.11 4.47
CA GLN A 488 17.15 7.19 5.50
C GLN A 488 16.50 5.94 4.90
N THR A 489 15.77 6.10 3.80
CA THR A 489 15.18 4.96 3.07
C THR A 489 16.27 4.07 2.47
N GLU A 490 17.35 4.69 1.97
CA GLU A 490 18.50 3.98 1.41
C GLU A 490 19.41 3.38 2.48
N HIS A 491 19.58 4.03 3.63
CA HIS A 491 20.49 3.62 4.72
C HIS A 491 19.79 3.68 6.09
N PRO A 492 18.87 2.73 6.37
CA PRO A 492 18.14 2.70 7.64
C PRO A 492 19.07 2.61 8.86
N ASP A 493 18.72 3.33 9.92
CA ASP A 493 19.44 3.43 11.21
C ASP A 493 20.80 4.12 11.19
N ARG A 494 21.26 4.65 10.05
CA ARG A 494 22.55 5.38 9.93
C ARG A 494 22.41 6.89 10.13
N ILE A 495 21.20 7.43 9.95
CA ILE A 495 20.94 8.88 9.95
C ILE A 495 19.67 9.17 10.77
N LEU A 496 19.80 10.07 11.74
CA LEU A 496 18.70 10.66 12.49
C LEU A 496 18.50 12.11 12.00
N LEU A 497 17.26 12.49 11.69
CA LEU A 497 16.91 13.87 11.32
C LEU A 497 16.20 14.53 12.51
N VAL A 498 16.74 15.64 13.00
CA VAL A 498 16.16 16.37 14.13
C VAL A 498 15.93 17.82 13.75
N ASP A 499 14.68 18.29 13.86
CA ASP A 499 14.35 19.69 13.64
C ASP A 499 14.20 20.46 14.96
N VAL A 500 14.82 21.62 15.08
CA VAL A 500 14.81 22.45 16.30
C VAL A 500 14.25 23.85 16.05
N ASP A 501 13.87 24.55 17.11
CA ASP A 501 13.39 25.94 17.09
C ASP A 501 14.42 26.97 17.62
N VAL A 502 15.46 26.50 18.33
CA VAL A 502 16.49 27.34 18.96
C VAL A 502 17.50 27.96 17.99
N ASP A 503 18.01 29.15 18.33
CA ASP A 503 19.02 29.89 17.55
C ASP A 503 20.40 29.22 17.52
N ASP A 504 20.80 28.62 18.65
CA ASP A 504 22.05 27.88 18.79
C ASP A 504 21.74 26.43 19.22
N PRO A 505 21.48 25.53 18.26
CA PRO A 505 21.19 24.15 18.56
C PRO A 505 22.36 23.46 19.26
N VAL A 506 23.60 23.76 18.88
CA VAL A 506 24.79 23.14 19.47
C VAL A 506 24.86 23.45 20.97
N ALA A 507 24.62 24.69 21.37
CA ALA A 507 24.56 25.07 22.78
C ALA A 507 23.41 24.38 23.51
N ALA A 508 22.21 24.30 22.92
CA ALA A 508 21.06 23.63 23.54
C ALA A 508 21.34 22.15 23.83
N PHE A 509 21.90 21.43 22.86
CA PHE A 509 22.31 20.02 22.99
C PHE A 509 23.44 19.82 24.02
N ALA A 510 24.35 20.78 24.16
CA ALA A 510 25.41 20.71 25.15
C ALA A 510 24.90 20.89 26.60
N THR A 511 23.77 21.57 26.78
CA THR A 511 23.23 21.88 28.12
C THR A 511 22.10 20.96 28.60
N ASP A 512 21.40 20.28 27.69
CA ASP A 512 20.25 19.43 28.01
C ASP A 512 20.58 17.94 27.89
N SER A 513 21.16 17.38 28.96
CA SER A 513 21.51 15.96 29.03
C SER A 513 20.30 15.02 28.92
N ALA A 514 19.11 15.49 29.29
CA ALA A 514 17.90 14.69 29.22
C ALA A 514 17.41 14.55 27.77
N LEU A 515 17.45 15.64 27.00
CA LEU A 515 17.16 15.62 25.56
C LEU A 515 18.14 14.73 24.79
N VAL A 516 19.44 14.83 25.08
CA VAL A 516 20.48 13.98 24.47
C VAL A 516 20.23 12.51 24.75
N ALA A 517 19.92 12.16 26.01
CA ALA A 517 19.59 10.78 26.38
C ALA A 517 18.32 10.28 25.67
N ALA A 518 17.29 11.12 25.58
CA ALA A 518 16.05 10.77 24.88
C ALA A 518 16.26 10.54 23.38
N LEU A 519 17.08 11.36 22.71
CA LEU A 519 17.42 11.20 21.30
C LEU A 519 18.33 9.98 21.05
N ALA A 520 19.25 9.68 21.97
CA ALA A 520 20.07 8.47 21.89
C ALA A 520 19.22 7.19 21.97
N ALA A 521 18.14 7.21 22.76
CA ALA A 521 17.21 6.09 22.94
C ALA A 521 16.09 6.05 21.89
N LEU A 522 16.04 7.01 20.96
CA LEU A 522 14.93 7.17 20.03
C LEU A 522 14.94 6.06 18.94
N ASP A 523 13.87 5.26 18.93
CA ASP A 523 13.57 4.29 17.86
C ASP A 523 12.70 4.90 16.74
N GLU A 524 13.06 6.10 16.34
CA GLU A 524 12.43 6.86 15.27
C GLU A 524 13.51 7.52 14.41
N PRO A 525 13.38 7.52 13.08
CA PRO A 525 14.37 8.14 12.20
C PRO A 525 14.25 9.67 12.19
N GLN A 526 13.16 10.23 12.70
CA GLN A 526 12.85 11.65 12.63
C GLN A 526 12.27 12.14 13.95
N ALA A 527 12.72 13.30 14.40
CA ALA A 527 12.15 14.00 15.53
C ALA A 527 12.12 15.52 15.30
N ALA A 528 11.23 16.20 16.00
CA ALA A 528 11.28 17.64 16.16
C ALA A 528 11.30 17.96 17.66
N VAL A 529 12.14 18.92 18.04
CA VAL A 529 12.26 19.39 19.41
C VAL A 529 11.62 20.76 19.50
N ARG A 530 10.63 20.92 20.37
CA ARG A 530 9.96 22.18 20.68
C ARG A 530 9.78 22.29 22.18
N ASP A 531 10.22 23.40 22.78
CA ASP A 531 10.15 23.61 24.23
C ASP A 531 10.69 22.41 25.07
N GLY A 532 11.76 21.76 24.60
CA GLY A 532 12.38 20.59 25.25
C GLY A 532 11.59 19.27 25.11
N LYS A 533 10.46 19.27 24.39
CA LYS A 533 9.67 18.07 24.10
C LYS A 533 10.01 17.48 22.74
N LEU A 534 9.97 16.15 22.66
CA LEU A 534 10.15 15.41 21.42
C LEU A 534 8.82 15.16 20.74
N HIS A 535 8.75 15.47 19.47
CA HIS A 535 7.63 15.16 18.58
C HIS A 535 8.10 14.28 17.43
N VAL A 536 7.27 13.35 16.99
CA VAL A 536 7.58 12.42 15.90
C VAL A 536 6.49 12.48 14.82
N PRO A 537 6.84 12.35 13.53
CA PRO A 537 5.87 12.53 12.46
C PRO A 537 5.00 11.29 12.30
N ARG A 538 3.70 11.50 12.07
CA ARG A 538 2.70 10.47 11.73
C ARG A 538 1.84 10.95 10.58
N LEU A 539 1.54 10.06 9.66
CA LEU A 539 0.55 10.32 8.62
C LEU A 539 -0.84 10.11 9.22
N ALA A 540 -1.67 11.15 9.18
CA ALA A 540 -3.04 11.16 9.72
C ALA A 540 -4.04 11.47 8.61
N ARG A 541 -5.24 10.88 8.70
CA ARG A 541 -6.34 11.16 7.76
C ARG A 541 -6.84 12.58 7.96
N ILE A 542 -7.11 13.28 6.87
CA ILE A 542 -7.80 14.57 6.87
C ILE A 542 -9.27 14.30 6.54
N THR A 543 -10.16 14.65 7.46
CA THR A 543 -11.59 14.72 7.17
C THR A 543 -11.89 16.06 6.51
N PRO A 544 -12.37 16.09 5.25
CA PRO A 544 -12.80 17.34 4.63
C PRO A 544 -14.00 17.94 5.40
N PRO A 545 -14.18 19.27 5.35
CA PRO A 545 -15.33 19.92 5.99
C PRO A 545 -16.66 19.46 5.36
N GLU A 546 -17.72 19.33 6.17
CA GLU A 546 -19.06 18.91 5.72
C GLU A 546 -19.67 19.88 4.69
N GLU A 547 -19.36 21.18 4.81
CA GLU A 547 -19.70 22.21 3.83
C GLU A 547 -18.41 22.71 3.14
N PRO A 548 -18.07 22.19 1.94
CA PRO A 548 -16.90 22.62 1.21
C PRO A 548 -17.08 24.03 0.66
N ALA A 549 -16.36 25.01 1.20
CA ALA A 549 -16.25 26.35 0.64
C ALA A 549 -14.87 26.54 0.00
N ALA A 550 -14.66 25.93 -1.18
CA ALA A 550 -13.51 26.33 -2.00
C ALA A 550 -13.72 27.76 -2.51
N PRO A 551 -12.67 28.60 -2.59
CA PRO A 551 -12.79 29.89 -3.25
C PRO A 551 -13.18 29.66 -4.71
N ALA A 552 -14.30 30.25 -5.14
CA ALA A 552 -14.70 30.25 -6.54
C ALA A 552 -13.64 30.98 -7.35
N TRP A 553 -13.15 30.35 -8.42
CA TRP A 553 -12.19 30.98 -9.31
C TRP A 553 -12.95 31.93 -10.22
N ASN A 554 -12.53 33.20 -10.27
CA ASN A 554 -13.12 34.19 -11.17
C ASN A 554 -12.96 33.70 -12.63
N PRO A 555 -14.05 33.39 -13.35
CA PRO A 555 -13.99 32.91 -14.73
C PRO A 555 -13.31 33.91 -15.68
N GLU A 556 -13.42 35.21 -15.38
CA GLU A 556 -12.82 36.31 -16.16
C GLU A 556 -11.34 36.56 -15.81
N GLY A 557 -10.81 35.90 -14.78
CA GLY A 557 -9.39 35.94 -14.42
C GLY A 557 -8.56 34.94 -15.22
N THR A 558 -7.27 35.21 -15.33
CA THR A 558 -6.31 34.32 -16.00
C THR A 558 -5.77 33.28 -15.00
N VAL A 559 -5.74 32.02 -15.41
CA VAL A 559 -5.08 30.92 -14.68
C VAL A 559 -3.76 30.56 -15.34
N LEU A 560 -2.65 30.69 -14.60
CA LEU A 560 -1.33 30.24 -15.06
C LEU A 560 -1.11 28.77 -14.70
N LEU A 561 -0.88 27.93 -15.71
CA LEU A 561 -0.48 26.54 -15.52
C LEU A 561 0.95 26.32 -16.06
N THR A 562 1.88 26.06 -15.15
CA THR A 562 3.27 25.70 -15.53
C THR A 562 3.41 24.18 -15.64
N GLY A 563 4.20 23.71 -16.60
CA GLY A 563 4.32 22.27 -16.88
C GLY A 563 3.16 21.71 -17.70
N ALA A 564 2.31 22.57 -18.29
CA ALA A 564 1.14 22.22 -19.08
C ALA A 564 1.41 21.25 -20.25
N THR A 565 2.64 21.24 -20.77
CA THR A 565 3.04 20.40 -21.92
C THR A 565 3.19 18.92 -21.59
N GLY A 566 3.25 18.54 -20.31
CA GLY A 566 3.31 17.14 -19.86
C GLY A 566 1.92 16.51 -19.69
N GLY A 567 1.84 15.19 -19.69
CA GLY A 567 0.58 14.43 -19.56
C GLY A 567 -0.38 14.88 -18.46
N LEU A 568 0.14 15.04 -17.23
CA LEU A 568 -0.64 15.55 -16.09
C LEU A 568 -1.11 17.00 -16.32
N GLY A 569 -0.23 17.85 -16.85
CA GLY A 569 -0.55 19.24 -17.18
C GLY A 569 -1.69 19.38 -18.19
N ARG A 570 -1.74 18.50 -19.19
CA ARG A 570 -2.84 18.46 -20.17
C ARG A 570 -4.17 18.08 -19.52
N SER A 571 -4.16 17.05 -18.67
CA SER A 571 -5.34 16.62 -17.93
C SER A 571 -5.84 17.73 -16.99
N LEU A 572 -4.92 18.43 -16.32
CA LEU A 572 -5.26 19.59 -15.49
C LEU A 572 -5.83 20.74 -16.33
N ALA A 573 -5.25 21.08 -17.49
CA ALA A 573 -5.77 22.15 -18.32
C ALA A 573 -7.23 21.91 -18.75
N ARG A 574 -7.56 20.67 -19.15
CA ARG A 574 -8.94 20.25 -19.43
C ARG A 574 -9.85 20.40 -18.22
N HIS A 575 -9.39 19.89 -17.08
CA HIS A 575 -10.11 19.95 -15.81
C HIS A 575 -10.44 21.39 -15.39
N LEU A 576 -9.46 22.29 -15.52
CA LEU A 576 -9.62 23.69 -15.13
C LEU A 576 -10.69 24.42 -15.97
N VAL A 577 -10.79 24.10 -17.27
CA VAL A 577 -11.81 24.69 -18.17
C VAL A 577 -13.18 24.08 -17.92
N ALA A 578 -13.26 22.75 -17.87
CA ALA A 578 -14.51 22.01 -17.81
C ALA A 578 -15.20 22.17 -16.43
N GLU A 579 -14.44 22.03 -15.35
CA GLU A 579 -15.02 21.86 -14.00
C GLU A 579 -14.78 23.08 -13.10
N ARG A 580 -13.65 23.78 -13.27
CA ARG A 580 -13.34 25.00 -12.50
C ARG A 580 -13.77 26.28 -13.20
N GLY A 581 -14.39 26.18 -14.37
CA GLY A 581 -14.95 27.31 -15.11
C GLY A 581 -13.91 28.31 -15.61
N ALA A 582 -12.63 27.94 -15.67
CA ALA A 582 -11.59 28.84 -16.17
C ALA A 582 -11.87 29.18 -17.65
N ARG A 583 -12.00 30.46 -17.98
CA ARG A 583 -12.17 30.93 -19.37
C ARG A 583 -10.90 31.50 -19.96
N ARG A 584 -9.87 31.73 -19.16
CA ARG A 584 -8.55 32.21 -19.64
C ARG A 584 -7.42 31.42 -19.01
N LEU A 585 -6.62 30.77 -19.85
CA LEU A 585 -5.48 29.98 -19.42
C LEU A 585 -4.20 30.48 -20.07
N LEU A 586 -3.15 30.62 -19.25
CA LEU A 586 -1.79 30.82 -19.72
C LEU A 586 -0.99 29.55 -19.44
N LEU A 587 -0.66 28.81 -20.51
CA LEU A 587 0.10 27.57 -20.45
C LEU A 587 1.58 27.85 -20.67
N ALA A 588 2.40 27.71 -19.62
CA ALA A 588 3.82 28.03 -19.66
C ALA A 588 4.71 26.79 -19.58
N GLY A 589 5.74 26.75 -20.44
CA GLY A 589 6.83 25.78 -20.33
C GLY A 589 7.90 26.00 -21.38
N ARG A 590 9.10 25.42 -21.19
CA ARG A 590 10.29 25.68 -22.05
C ARG A 590 10.05 25.48 -23.55
N ARG A 591 9.26 24.47 -23.93
CA ARG A 591 8.91 24.19 -25.33
C ARG A 591 7.81 25.10 -25.88
N GLY A 592 6.96 25.65 -25.01
CA GLY A 592 5.83 26.51 -25.39
C GLY A 592 5.01 25.93 -26.55
N PRO A 593 4.70 26.74 -27.58
CA PRO A 593 3.97 26.31 -28.78
C PRO A 593 4.63 25.16 -29.57
N ALA A 594 5.93 24.91 -29.39
CA ALA A 594 6.64 23.81 -30.06
C ALA A 594 6.49 22.47 -29.34
N ALA A 595 5.72 22.39 -28.24
CA ALA A 595 5.44 21.12 -27.58
C ALA A 595 4.49 20.25 -28.42
N GLU A 596 4.88 18.99 -28.65
CA GLU A 596 4.08 18.00 -29.35
C GLU A 596 2.65 17.92 -28.79
N GLY A 597 1.62 17.94 -29.65
CA GLY A 597 0.20 17.87 -29.26
C GLY A 597 -0.36 19.11 -28.55
N ILE A 598 0.40 20.19 -28.32
CA ILE A 598 -0.13 21.38 -27.61
C ILE A 598 -1.18 22.12 -28.43
N GLY A 599 -1.02 22.16 -29.76
CA GLY A 599 -1.98 22.79 -30.67
C GLY A 599 -3.36 22.13 -30.65
N GLU A 600 -3.41 20.80 -30.57
CA GLU A 600 -4.65 20.03 -30.42
C GLU A 600 -5.36 20.36 -29.11
N LEU A 601 -4.61 20.43 -28.00
CA LEU A 601 -5.16 20.83 -26.71
C LEU A 601 -5.71 22.27 -26.74
N VAL A 602 -4.99 23.22 -27.35
CA VAL A 602 -5.48 24.60 -27.48
C VAL A 602 -6.79 24.65 -28.28
N ALA A 603 -6.87 23.92 -29.39
CA ALA A 603 -8.09 23.86 -30.20
C ALA A 603 -9.26 23.24 -29.43
N GLU A 604 -9.02 22.16 -28.69
CA GLU A 604 -10.00 21.49 -27.84
C GLU A 604 -10.56 22.44 -26.76
N LEU A 605 -9.68 23.07 -25.98
CA LEU A 605 -10.09 23.99 -24.92
C LEU A 605 -10.77 25.25 -25.47
N SER A 606 -10.35 25.73 -26.65
CA SER A 606 -11.00 26.85 -27.33
C SER A 606 -12.41 26.51 -27.80
N ALA A 607 -12.64 25.28 -28.27
CA ALA A 607 -13.97 24.80 -28.62
C ALA A 607 -14.90 24.73 -27.39
N SER A 608 -14.34 24.50 -26.20
CA SER A 608 -15.05 24.56 -24.91
C SER A 608 -15.23 25.99 -24.37
N GLY A 609 -14.86 27.02 -25.14
CA GLY A 609 -15.08 28.43 -24.79
C GLY A 609 -13.99 29.07 -23.95
N ALA A 610 -12.81 28.46 -23.82
CA ALA A 610 -11.66 29.05 -23.14
C ALA A 610 -10.70 29.75 -24.11
N HIS A 611 -10.19 30.91 -23.73
CA HIS A 611 -9.05 31.55 -24.36
C HIS A 611 -7.76 30.97 -23.80
N VAL A 612 -6.91 30.39 -24.64
CA VAL A 612 -5.69 29.69 -24.20
C VAL A 612 -4.47 30.28 -24.88
N ASP A 613 -3.61 30.91 -24.09
CA ASP A 613 -2.30 31.41 -24.50
C ASP A 613 -1.23 30.38 -24.13
N VAL A 614 -0.28 30.14 -25.04
CA VAL A 614 0.83 29.21 -24.81
C VAL A 614 2.15 29.96 -24.94
N ALA A 615 2.95 29.96 -23.88
CA ALA A 615 4.22 30.69 -23.84
C ALA A 615 5.41 29.76 -23.64
N ALA A 616 6.46 30.00 -24.43
CA ALA A 616 7.77 29.42 -24.20
C ALA A 616 8.48 30.21 -23.09
N CYS A 617 8.58 29.63 -21.91
CA CYS A 617 9.20 30.28 -20.75
C CYS A 617 9.89 29.22 -19.87
N ASP A 618 11.15 29.46 -19.52
CA ASP A 618 11.79 28.79 -18.38
C ASP A 618 11.40 29.54 -17.12
N ILE A 619 10.54 28.94 -16.30
CA ILE A 619 10.03 29.59 -15.08
C ILE A 619 11.11 29.78 -14.00
N ALA A 620 12.25 29.09 -14.12
CA ALA A 620 13.41 29.32 -13.27
C ALA A 620 14.19 30.59 -13.66
N ASP A 621 13.97 31.13 -14.86
CA ASP A 621 14.47 32.44 -15.27
C ASP A 621 13.48 33.51 -14.81
N ARG A 622 13.87 34.26 -13.77
CA ARG A 622 13.03 35.26 -13.12
C ARG A 622 12.64 36.39 -14.06
N ASP A 623 13.56 36.84 -14.92
CA ASP A 623 13.31 37.95 -15.84
C ASP A 623 12.39 37.52 -16.99
N ALA A 624 12.59 36.31 -17.51
CA ALA A 624 11.69 35.73 -18.51
C ALA A 624 10.26 35.55 -17.96
N LEU A 625 10.13 35.06 -16.71
CA LEU A 625 8.84 34.90 -16.06
C LEU A 625 8.18 36.26 -15.77
N ALA A 626 8.94 37.26 -15.32
CA ALA A 626 8.41 38.61 -15.12
C ALA A 626 7.90 39.23 -16.42
N ALA A 627 8.65 39.07 -17.52
CA ALA A 627 8.23 39.51 -18.85
C ALA A 627 6.96 38.80 -19.32
N LEU A 628 6.82 37.50 -19.05
CA LEU A 628 5.62 36.73 -19.35
C LEU A 628 4.41 37.19 -18.53
N LEU A 629 4.57 37.40 -17.22
CA LEU A 629 3.48 37.88 -16.36
C LEU A 629 3.00 39.28 -16.78
N ALA A 630 3.90 40.13 -17.27
CA ALA A 630 3.56 41.46 -17.78
C ALA A 630 2.72 41.44 -19.08
N THR A 631 2.61 40.29 -19.78
CA THR A 631 1.72 40.18 -20.95
C THR A 631 0.26 39.93 -20.58
N ILE A 632 -0.04 39.63 -19.31
CA ILE A 632 -1.40 39.34 -18.86
C ILE A 632 -2.20 40.66 -18.86
N PRO A 633 -3.36 40.74 -19.57
CA PRO A 633 -4.16 41.95 -19.61
C PRO A 633 -4.69 42.36 -18.24
N ALA A 634 -4.66 43.66 -17.92
CA ALA A 634 -5.20 44.18 -16.66
C ALA A 634 -6.71 43.97 -16.50
N GLU A 635 -7.45 43.88 -17.62
CA GLU A 635 -8.89 43.55 -17.66
C GLU A 635 -9.18 42.10 -17.23
N HIS A 636 -8.18 41.22 -17.36
CA HIS A 636 -8.26 39.79 -17.07
C HIS A 636 -7.06 39.36 -16.21
N PRO A 637 -6.96 39.89 -14.97
CA PRO A 637 -5.78 39.75 -14.14
C PRO A 637 -5.50 38.28 -13.80
N LEU A 638 -4.25 37.98 -13.44
CA LEU A 638 -3.88 36.66 -12.93
C LEU A 638 -4.60 36.41 -11.59
N THR A 639 -5.41 35.36 -11.50
CA THR A 639 -6.17 35.02 -10.29
C THR A 639 -5.79 33.66 -9.70
N ALA A 640 -5.11 32.80 -10.47
CA ALA A 640 -4.69 31.50 -9.98
C ALA A 640 -3.38 31.03 -10.62
N VAL A 641 -2.55 30.36 -9.82
CA VAL A 641 -1.30 29.73 -10.27
C VAL A 641 -1.34 28.24 -9.92
N VAL A 642 -1.09 27.39 -10.91
CA VAL A 642 -0.89 25.95 -10.74
C VAL A 642 0.50 25.57 -11.24
N HIS A 643 1.35 25.12 -10.33
CA HIS A 643 2.73 24.77 -10.61
C HIS A 643 2.94 23.26 -10.69
N ALA A 644 3.01 22.72 -11.92
CA ALA A 644 3.20 21.30 -12.19
C ALA A 644 4.46 21.01 -13.03
N ALA A 645 5.42 21.94 -13.08
CA ALA A 645 6.69 21.72 -13.76
C ALA A 645 7.58 20.77 -12.94
N ALA A 646 8.17 19.78 -13.60
CA ALA A 646 9.07 18.82 -12.96
C ALA A 646 10.05 18.21 -13.98
N VAL A 647 11.25 17.86 -13.50
CA VAL A 647 12.24 17.04 -14.19
C VAL A 647 12.78 16.01 -13.18
N LEU A 648 13.11 14.80 -13.65
CA LEU A 648 13.80 13.79 -12.86
C LEU A 648 15.23 13.63 -13.39
N ASP A 649 16.19 13.71 -12.48
CA ASP A 649 17.58 13.32 -12.71
C ASP A 649 18.19 12.80 -11.40
N ASP A 650 17.67 11.64 -10.99
CA ASP A 650 17.84 11.14 -9.64
C ASP A 650 18.74 9.89 -9.58
N GLY A 651 19.26 9.59 -8.39
CA GLY A 651 20.09 8.42 -8.14
C GLY A 651 20.26 8.16 -6.64
N VAL A 652 20.85 7.01 -6.31
CA VAL A 652 21.21 6.68 -4.91
C VAL A 652 22.17 7.74 -4.36
N ILE A 653 22.12 7.95 -3.05
CA ILE A 653 22.83 9.03 -2.35
C ILE A 653 24.34 9.03 -2.64
N THR A 654 24.93 7.84 -2.79
CA THR A 654 26.36 7.64 -3.09
C THR A 654 26.76 8.06 -4.50
N ALA A 655 25.82 8.08 -5.45
CA ALA A 655 26.04 8.45 -6.85
C ALA A 655 25.50 9.85 -7.18
N LEU A 656 24.93 10.56 -6.20
CA LEU A 656 24.33 11.86 -6.41
C LEU A 656 25.40 12.96 -6.45
N THR A 657 25.26 13.89 -7.39
CA THR A 657 26.14 15.05 -7.56
C THR A 657 25.35 16.36 -7.45
N PRO A 658 26.02 17.48 -7.11
CA PRO A 658 25.37 18.79 -7.06
C PRO A 658 24.69 19.19 -8.38
N ASP A 659 25.26 18.85 -9.54
CA ASP A 659 24.67 19.19 -10.85
C ASP A 659 23.35 18.46 -11.11
N ARG A 660 23.26 17.19 -10.70
CA ARG A 660 22.03 16.40 -10.82
C ARG A 660 20.95 16.92 -9.88
N LEU A 661 21.35 17.30 -8.67
CA LEU A 661 20.48 17.96 -7.70
C LEU A 661 19.93 19.30 -8.26
N ASP A 662 20.80 20.16 -8.80
CA ASP A 662 20.41 21.45 -9.39
C ASP A 662 19.43 21.29 -10.58
N THR A 663 19.67 20.28 -11.42
CA THR A 663 18.78 19.97 -12.56
C THR A 663 17.33 19.70 -12.13
N VAL A 664 17.13 19.07 -10.97
CA VAL A 664 15.81 18.77 -10.41
C VAL A 664 15.22 19.95 -9.64
N LEU A 665 16.05 20.68 -8.89
CA LEU A 665 15.65 21.86 -8.13
C LEU A 665 15.15 22.97 -9.04
N ARG A 666 15.87 23.26 -10.13
CA ARG A 666 15.63 24.42 -10.98
C ARG A 666 14.18 24.59 -11.45
N PRO A 667 13.54 23.61 -12.12
CA PRO A 667 12.16 23.78 -12.58
C PRO A 667 11.10 23.68 -11.47
N LYS A 668 11.45 23.18 -10.28
CA LYS A 668 10.53 23.04 -9.14
C LYS A 668 10.72 24.13 -8.10
N ALA A 669 11.84 24.13 -7.41
CA ALA A 669 12.15 25.04 -6.31
C ALA A 669 12.31 26.48 -6.80
N ASP A 670 13.23 26.75 -7.74
CA ASP A 670 13.45 28.12 -8.22
C ASP A 670 12.23 28.64 -8.99
N GLY A 671 11.60 27.79 -9.80
CA GLY A 671 10.35 28.12 -10.50
C GLY A 671 9.23 28.54 -9.55
N ALA A 672 9.02 27.79 -8.47
CA ALA A 672 8.02 28.14 -7.45
C ALA A 672 8.40 29.39 -6.64
N LEU A 673 9.69 29.59 -6.35
CA LEU A 673 10.19 30.79 -5.67
C LEU A 673 9.97 32.04 -6.52
N ASN A 674 10.33 32.01 -7.80
CA ASN A 674 10.10 33.12 -8.73
C ASN A 674 8.60 33.42 -8.86
N LEU A 675 7.76 32.39 -8.98
CA LEU A 675 6.30 32.55 -8.97
C LEU A 675 5.84 33.19 -7.67
N HIS A 676 6.36 32.78 -6.52
CA HIS A 676 6.00 33.36 -5.23
C HIS A 676 6.35 34.85 -5.17
N GLU A 677 7.58 35.22 -5.52
CA GLU A 677 8.04 36.61 -5.45
C GLU A 677 7.29 37.54 -6.41
N LEU A 678 7.12 37.11 -7.66
CA LEU A 678 6.50 37.93 -8.72
C LEU A 678 4.99 38.06 -8.57
N THR A 679 4.35 37.19 -7.79
CA THR A 679 2.90 37.20 -7.57
C THR A 679 2.48 37.52 -6.14
N ARG A 680 3.42 37.88 -5.26
CA ARG A 680 3.15 38.08 -3.83
C ARG A 680 2.11 39.17 -3.54
N ASP A 681 2.09 40.20 -4.36
CA ASP A 681 1.23 41.39 -4.21
C ASP A 681 -0.04 41.30 -5.06
N LEU A 682 -0.28 40.16 -5.71
CA LEU A 682 -1.48 39.91 -6.51
C LEU A 682 -2.58 39.26 -5.67
N ASP A 683 -3.83 39.62 -5.94
CA ASP A 683 -5.02 39.05 -5.31
C ASP A 683 -5.37 37.68 -5.92
N LEU A 684 -4.53 36.69 -5.63
CA LEU A 684 -4.74 35.32 -6.10
C LEU A 684 -5.83 34.64 -5.26
N ALA A 685 -6.73 33.92 -5.91
CA ALA A 685 -7.66 32.99 -5.27
C ALA A 685 -6.99 31.64 -4.94
N ALA A 686 -5.97 31.23 -5.72
CA ALA A 686 -5.26 29.98 -5.50
C ALA A 686 -3.79 30.02 -5.96
N PHE A 687 -2.93 29.36 -5.19
CA PHE A 687 -1.52 29.12 -5.54
C PHE A 687 -1.20 27.66 -5.19
N VAL A 688 -1.27 26.77 -6.19
CA VAL A 688 -1.22 25.33 -6.00
C VAL A 688 0.10 24.76 -6.51
N LEU A 689 0.84 24.09 -5.62
CA LEU A 689 2.13 23.46 -5.91
C LEU A 689 1.95 21.95 -6.00
N PHE A 690 2.33 21.35 -7.14
CA PHE A 690 2.33 19.90 -7.30
C PHE A 690 3.62 19.33 -6.72
N SER A 691 3.52 18.88 -5.47
CA SER A 691 4.56 18.17 -4.73
C SER A 691 4.45 16.65 -4.94
N SER A 692 5.15 15.86 -4.13
CA SER A 692 5.18 14.41 -4.21
C SER A 692 5.29 13.78 -2.83
N LEU A 693 4.66 12.61 -2.66
CA LEU A 693 4.83 11.75 -1.48
C LEU A 693 6.32 11.47 -1.16
N ALA A 694 7.21 11.52 -2.15
CA ALA A 694 8.65 11.38 -1.95
C ALA A 694 9.25 12.46 -1.02
N GLY A 695 8.74 13.70 -1.02
CA GLY A 695 9.19 14.75 -0.08
C GLY A 695 8.71 14.52 1.36
N VAL A 696 7.65 13.73 1.50
CA VAL A 696 7.02 13.40 2.79
C VAL A 696 7.67 12.15 3.42
N LEU A 697 7.68 11.04 2.69
CA LEU A 697 8.17 9.74 3.18
C LEU A 697 9.66 9.50 2.91
N GLY A 698 10.26 10.23 1.97
CA GLY A 698 11.49 9.81 1.31
C GLY A 698 11.22 8.74 0.25
N SER A 699 12.13 8.60 -0.71
CA SER A 699 12.13 7.46 -1.63
C SER A 699 13.55 7.13 -2.06
N ALA A 700 13.92 5.85 -1.96
CA ALA A 700 15.26 5.40 -2.29
C ALA A 700 15.57 5.67 -3.76
N GLY A 701 16.72 6.29 -4.01
CA GLY A 701 17.15 6.72 -5.33
C GLY A 701 16.53 8.02 -5.82
N ALA A 702 15.68 8.70 -5.02
CA ALA A 702 14.98 9.93 -5.43
C ALA A 702 15.24 11.11 -4.49
N ALA A 703 16.49 11.27 -4.03
CA ALA A 703 16.85 12.29 -3.04
C ALA A 703 16.72 13.73 -3.57
N SER A 704 17.05 13.99 -4.84
CA SER A 704 16.91 15.35 -5.41
C SER A 704 15.45 15.71 -5.60
N TYR A 705 14.63 14.76 -6.07
CA TYR A 705 13.20 14.97 -6.19
C TYR A 705 12.53 15.13 -4.82
N ALA A 706 12.91 14.35 -3.82
CA ALA A 706 12.40 14.53 -2.46
C ALA A 706 12.75 15.92 -1.89
N ALA A 707 13.99 16.37 -2.08
CA ALA A 707 14.42 17.71 -1.67
C ALA A 707 13.62 18.83 -2.36
N ALA A 708 13.47 18.75 -3.68
CA ALA A 708 12.72 19.74 -4.45
C ALA A 708 11.23 19.80 -4.06
N ASN A 709 10.61 18.65 -3.74
CA ASN A 709 9.22 18.61 -3.31
C ASN A 709 9.04 19.09 -1.85
N ALA A 710 9.97 18.77 -0.96
CA ALA A 710 9.95 19.27 0.41
C ALA A 710 10.17 20.80 0.45
N PHE A 711 10.93 21.37 -0.48
CA PHE A 711 10.99 22.83 -0.70
C PHE A 711 9.60 23.41 -1.03
N LEU A 712 8.84 22.78 -1.94
CA LEU A 712 7.48 23.24 -2.28
C LEU A 712 6.55 23.19 -1.06
N ASP A 713 6.64 22.13 -0.26
CA ASP A 713 5.86 21.97 0.97
C ASP A 713 6.20 23.09 1.98
N GLY A 714 7.50 23.40 2.16
CA GLY A 714 7.96 24.52 2.99
C GLY A 714 7.47 25.87 2.46
N LEU A 715 7.52 26.09 1.15
CA LEU A 715 7.06 27.33 0.52
C LEU A 715 5.55 27.55 0.68
N ALA A 716 4.75 26.49 0.58
CA ALA A 716 3.30 26.57 0.82
C ALA A 716 2.98 27.00 2.26
N ARG A 717 3.66 26.41 3.25
CA ARG A 717 3.55 26.83 4.67
C ARG A 717 3.94 28.30 4.85
N ARG A 718 5.08 28.71 4.30
CA ARG A 718 5.55 30.10 4.33
C ARG A 718 4.50 31.08 3.75
N ARG A 719 3.90 30.73 2.61
CA ARG A 719 2.84 31.56 2.00
C ARG A 719 1.61 31.68 2.91
N ARG A 720 1.14 30.57 3.48
CA ARG A 720 -0.02 30.56 4.39
C ARG A 720 0.26 31.35 5.67
N ALA A 721 1.46 31.23 6.25
CA ALA A 721 1.88 32.02 7.40
C ALA A 721 1.89 33.54 7.12
N ALA A 722 2.17 33.94 5.88
CA ALA A 722 2.10 35.33 5.43
C ALA A 722 0.67 35.79 5.04
N GLY A 723 -0.37 34.97 5.26
CA GLY A 723 -1.75 35.26 4.87
C GLY A 723 -2.03 35.13 3.37
N LEU A 724 -1.09 34.62 2.58
CA LEU A 724 -1.24 34.41 1.14
C LEU A 724 -1.83 33.01 0.85
N PRO A 725 -2.57 32.83 -0.26
CA PRO A 725 -2.96 31.51 -0.73
C PRO A 725 -1.71 30.67 -1.02
N GLY A 726 -1.76 29.39 -0.64
CA GLY A 726 -0.66 28.44 -0.84
C GLY A 726 -1.08 27.04 -0.43
N THR A 727 -1.12 26.12 -1.38
CA THR A 727 -1.45 24.71 -1.15
C THR A 727 -0.44 23.83 -1.87
N SER A 728 0.30 23.01 -1.14
CA SER A 728 1.15 21.96 -1.69
C SER A 728 0.42 20.62 -1.65
N LEU A 729 0.34 19.94 -2.78
CA LEU A 729 -0.26 18.63 -2.92
C LEU A 729 0.84 17.58 -3.11
N ALA A 730 1.19 16.87 -2.04
CA ALA A 730 2.19 15.81 -2.04
C ALA A 730 1.61 14.51 -2.60
N TRP A 731 1.47 14.47 -3.93
CA TRP A 731 0.77 13.39 -4.63
C TRP A 731 1.42 12.02 -4.45
N GLY A 732 0.57 11.00 -4.26
CA GLY A 732 0.86 9.61 -4.56
C GLY A 732 1.00 9.36 -6.07
N LEU A 733 1.00 8.09 -6.46
CA LEU A 733 1.23 7.70 -7.85
C LEU A 733 -0.03 7.92 -8.71
N TRP A 734 0.15 8.30 -9.97
CA TRP A 734 -0.91 8.39 -10.98
C TRP A 734 -0.66 7.34 -12.07
N THR A 735 -1.72 6.76 -12.64
CA THR A 735 -1.64 5.86 -13.80
C THR A 735 -1.35 6.64 -15.08
N ASP A 736 -0.79 5.93 -16.08
CA ASP A 736 -0.38 6.39 -17.42
C ASP A 736 -1.18 7.59 -17.94
N ASN A 737 -0.45 8.69 -18.17
CA ASN A 737 -1.02 9.97 -18.58
C ASN A 737 -0.22 10.68 -19.69
N GLY A 738 0.82 10.07 -20.28
CA GLY A 738 1.66 10.78 -21.26
C GLY A 738 2.71 11.69 -20.60
N GLY A 739 3.20 11.34 -19.38
CA GLY A 739 3.94 12.25 -18.49
C GLY A 739 5.09 11.58 -17.72
N MET A 740 5.47 12.12 -16.54
CA MET A 740 6.56 11.56 -15.72
C MET A 740 6.34 10.08 -15.35
N GLY A 741 5.07 9.67 -15.22
CA GLY A 741 4.66 8.28 -15.00
C GLY A 741 5.10 7.31 -16.09
N ASP A 742 5.30 7.78 -17.32
CA ASP A 742 5.74 6.97 -18.47
C ASP A 742 7.26 6.70 -18.43
N ARG A 743 8.00 7.47 -17.62
CA ARG A 743 9.45 7.26 -17.38
C ARG A 743 9.73 6.40 -16.15
N ILE A 744 8.69 6.04 -15.39
CA ILE A 744 8.78 5.12 -14.25
C ILE A 744 8.80 3.70 -14.82
N THR A 745 9.86 2.95 -14.53
CA THR A 745 9.99 1.57 -15.00
C THR A 745 8.96 0.67 -14.32
N ASP A 746 8.64 -0.49 -14.92
CA ASP A 746 7.81 -1.51 -14.27
C ASP A 746 8.38 -1.96 -12.92
N ALA A 747 9.72 -1.90 -12.76
CA ALA A 747 10.40 -2.19 -11.51
C ALA A 747 10.07 -1.15 -10.42
N ASP A 748 10.05 0.14 -10.76
CA ASP A 748 9.70 1.23 -9.83
C ASP A 748 8.20 1.17 -9.45
N ARG A 749 7.32 0.88 -10.42
CA ARG A 749 5.88 0.67 -10.17
C ARG A 749 5.64 -0.48 -9.20
N ASN A 750 6.32 -1.61 -9.41
CA ASN A 750 6.26 -2.77 -8.51
C ASN A 750 6.83 -2.47 -7.12
N ARG A 751 7.92 -1.69 -7.03
CA ARG A 751 8.51 -1.27 -5.75
C ARG A 751 7.53 -0.40 -4.95
N MET A 752 6.88 0.56 -5.60
CA MET A 752 5.89 1.43 -4.96
C MET A 752 4.63 0.67 -4.54
N GLY A 753 4.14 -0.25 -5.37
CA GLY A 753 3.04 -1.14 -5.00
C GLY A 753 3.34 -1.95 -3.74
N ARG A 754 4.57 -2.43 -3.59
CA ARG A 754 5.05 -3.13 -2.37
C ARG A 754 5.23 -2.22 -1.16
N ALA A 755 5.46 -0.93 -1.38
CA ALA A 755 5.46 0.07 -0.32
C ALA A 755 4.04 0.44 0.15
N GLY A 756 3.01 -0.25 -0.38
CA GLY A 756 1.61 -0.05 -0.01
C GLY A 756 0.96 1.16 -0.66
N VAL A 757 1.50 1.66 -1.78
CA VAL A 757 0.92 2.79 -2.53
C VAL A 757 0.23 2.29 -3.78
N VAL A 758 -1.04 2.65 -3.96
CA VAL A 758 -1.86 2.30 -5.12
C VAL A 758 -1.95 3.52 -6.05
N PRO A 759 -1.76 3.36 -7.38
CA PRO A 759 -1.93 4.45 -8.33
C PRO A 759 -3.37 4.98 -8.39
N PHE A 760 -3.53 6.29 -8.60
CA PHE A 760 -4.79 6.93 -8.97
C PHE A 760 -5.02 6.89 -10.46
N THR A 761 -6.28 6.72 -10.88
CA THR A 761 -6.66 7.10 -12.24
C THR A 761 -6.63 8.63 -12.41
N PRO A 762 -6.58 9.16 -13.65
CA PRO A 762 -6.60 10.60 -13.86
C PRO A 762 -7.86 11.26 -13.29
N SER A 763 -9.03 10.60 -13.41
CA SER A 763 -10.29 11.11 -12.85
C SER A 763 -10.30 11.08 -11.32
N GLU A 764 -9.78 10.04 -10.68
CA GLU A 764 -9.63 9.98 -9.21
C GLU A 764 -8.70 11.10 -8.71
N GLY A 765 -7.57 11.31 -9.38
CA GLY A 765 -6.61 12.35 -9.02
C GLY A 765 -7.14 13.77 -9.22
N LEU A 766 -7.90 14.04 -10.28
CA LEU A 766 -8.53 15.36 -10.52
C LEU A 766 -9.67 15.64 -9.52
N ALA A 767 -10.46 14.63 -9.16
CA ALA A 767 -11.45 14.76 -8.09
C ALA A 767 -10.78 15.06 -6.73
N LEU A 768 -9.65 14.41 -6.44
CA LEU A 768 -8.82 14.71 -5.26
C LEU A 768 -8.24 16.13 -5.30
N PHE A 769 -7.89 16.64 -6.48
CA PHE A 769 -7.39 18.01 -6.63
C PHE A 769 -8.44 19.01 -6.17
N ASP A 770 -9.71 18.83 -6.59
CA ASP A 770 -10.79 19.71 -6.17
C ASP A 770 -11.09 19.60 -4.67
N ALA A 771 -11.17 18.36 -4.16
CA ALA A 771 -11.41 18.10 -2.75
C ALA A 771 -10.32 18.72 -1.87
N ALA A 772 -9.05 18.59 -2.25
CA ALA A 772 -7.93 19.15 -1.50
C ALA A 772 -7.97 20.68 -1.42
N LEU A 773 -8.52 21.36 -2.43
CA LEU A 773 -8.66 22.83 -2.42
C LEU A 773 -9.79 23.34 -1.51
N THR A 774 -10.60 22.45 -0.93
CA THR A 774 -11.61 22.78 0.08
C THR A 774 -11.07 22.69 1.52
N VAL A 775 -9.89 22.10 1.69
CA VAL A 775 -9.27 21.86 2.99
C VAL A 775 -8.38 23.04 3.37
N ASP A 776 -8.59 23.61 4.56
CA ASP A 776 -7.73 24.66 5.09
C ASP A 776 -6.43 24.11 5.69
N ARG A 777 -5.55 23.55 4.83
CA ARG A 777 -4.19 23.13 5.20
C ARG A 777 -3.17 23.51 4.13
N PRO A 778 -1.96 23.98 4.51
CA PRO A 778 -0.90 24.36 3.55
C PRO A 778 -0.35 23.16 2.76
N VAL A 779 -0.32 21.97 3.37
CA VAL A 779 0.23 20.76 2.77
C VAL A 779 -0.74 19.61 2.97
N ILE A 780 -1.14 18.98 1.87
CA ILE A 780 -2.04 17.83 1.83
C ILE A 780 -1.30 16.72 1.10
N VAL A 781 -1.50 15.48 1.52
CA VAL A 781 -0.90 14.27 0.95
C VAL A 781 -2.02 13.41 0.35
N PRO A 782 -2.41 13.65 -0.92
CA PRO A 782 -3.36 12.78 -1.59
C PRO A 782 -2.67 11.46 -1.95
N VAL A 783 -3.02 10.37 -1.28
CA VAL A 783 -2.43 9.05 -1.52
C VAL A 783 -3.43 7.94 -1.25
N ARG A 784 -3.47 6.92 -2.12
CA ARG A 784 -4.23 5.69 -1.88
C ARG A 784 -3.30 4.62 -1.32
N LEU A 785 -3.61 4.15 -0.11
CA LEU A 785 -2.80 3.18 0.61
C LEU A 785 -3.44 1.78 0.63
N ASP A 786 -2.65 0.75 0.37
CA ASP A 786 -3.01 -0.65 0.60
C ASP A 786 -2.83 -0.99 2.09
N VAL A 787 -3.83 -0.64 2.90
CA VAL A 787 -3.80 -0.84 4.36
C VAL A 787 -3.54 -2.31 4.76
N PRO A 788 -4.16 -3.33 4.12
CA PRO A 788 -3.76 -4.73 4.33
C PRO A 788 -2.27 -5.00 4.09
N GLY A 789 -1.71 -4.48 2.99
CA GLY A 789 -0.28 -4.55 2.69
C GLY A 789 0.58 -3.88 3.77
N LEU A 790 0.19 -2.68 4.22
CA LEU A 790 0.88 -1.95 5.30
C LEU A 790 0.84 -2.72 6.63
N ARG A 791 -0.29 -3.34 7.00
CA ARG A 791 -0.38 -4.21 8.19
C ARG A 791 0.52 -5.45 8.06
N ALA A 792 0.70 -5.98 6.85
CA ALA A 792 1.65 -7.07 6.62
C ALA A 792 3.10 -6.61 6.79
N MET A 793 3.46 -5.41 6.31
CA MET A 793 4.78 -4.81 6.53
C MET A 793 5.06 -4.50 8.01
N ALA A 794 4.04 -4.06 8.76
CA ALA A 794 4.17 -3.80 10.18
C ALA A 794 4.61 -5.05 10.95
N ARG A 795 4.04 -6.21 10.62
CA ARG A 795 4.38 -7.51 11.24
C ARG A 795 5.81 -7.98 10.95
N THR A 796 6.45 -7.47 9.90
CA THR A 796 7.82 -7.82 9.52
C THR A 796 8.84 -6.74 9.87
N GLY A 797 8.43 -5.67 10.57
CA GLY A 797 9.31 -4.57 10.96
C GLY A 797 9.76 -3.68 9.79
N LEU A 798 9.11 -3.80 8.62
CA LEU A 798 9.47 -3.06 7.40
C LEU A 798 8.60 -1.82 7.17
N LEU A 799 7.62 -1.55 8.04
CA LEU A 799 6.73 -0.40 7.90
C LEU A 799 7.49 0.92 8.20
N PRO A 800 7.46 1.92 7.30
CA PRO A 800 7.98 3.24 7.58
C PRO A 800 7.36 3.84 8.85
N ALA A 801 8.19 4.43 9.71
CA ALA A 801 7.80 4.97 11.01
C ALA A 801 6.60 5.93 10.96
N VAL A 802 6.58 6.83 9.97
CA VAL A 802 5.50 7.79 9.75
C VAL A 802 4.15 7.13 9.45
N LEU A 803 4.11 5.90 8.93
CA LEU A 803 2.87 5.17 8.64
C LEU A 803 2.36 4.34 9.83
N ARG A 804 3.12 4.25 10.94
CA ARG A 804 2.75 3.45 12.14
C ARG A 804 1.38 3.85 12.70
N GLY A 805 0.99 5.11 12.58
CA GLY A 805 -0.32 5.61 13.04
C GLY A 805 -1.53 5.06 12.28
N LEU A 806 -1.35 4.58 11.04
CA LEU A 806 -2.46 4.17 10.17
C LEU A 806 -2.89 2.70 10.33
N VAL A 807 -2.00 1.85 10.84
CA VAL A 807 -2.26 0.41 10.97
C VAL A 807 -2.87 0.03 12.33
N GLY A 808 -3.08 1.01 13.21
CA GLY A 808 -3.47 0.81 14.60
C GLY A 808 -2.34 0.18 15.42
N SER A 809 -2.25 0.51 16.70
CA SER A 809 -1.48 -0.29 17.63
C SER A 809 -2.21 -1.62 17.80
N ALA A 810 -1.96 -2.58 16.90
CA ALA A 810 -2.19 -3.98 17.25
C ALA A 810 -1.47 -4.17 18.58
N GLY A 811 -2.28 -4.37 19.63
CA GLY A 811 -1.85 -4.24 21.02
C GLY A 811 -0.48 -4.86 21.17
N ALA A 812 0.43 -4.11 21.79
CA ALA A 812 1.70 -4.64 22.23
C ALA A 812 1.41 -6.00 22.85
N ALA A 813 1.72 -7.07 22.12
CA ALA A 813 1.88 -8.36 22.70
C ALA A 813 2.93 -8.10 23.77
N SER A 814 2.46 -8.16 25.01
CA SER A 814 3.22 -8.10 26.25
C SER A 814 4.68 -8.39 25.99
N GLY A 815 5.55 -7.41 26.30
CA GLY A 815 6.98 -7.55 26.17
C GLY A 815 7.45 -8.85 26.81
N GLU A 816 7.70 -9.85 25.98
CA GLU A 816 8.86 -10.69 26.20
C GLU A 816 10.04 -9.77 25.94
N THR A 817 10.61 -9.28 27.03
CA THR A 817 11.94 -8.69 27.11
C THR A 817 12.82 -9.23 26.00
N ALA A 818 13.16 -8.37 25.04
CA ALA A 818 14.23 -8.59 24.08
C ALA A 818 15.60 -8.50 24.80
N ASP A 819 15.74 -9.31 25.85
CA ASP A 819 16.93 -9.46 26.67
C ASP A 819 17.41 -10.92 26.57
N SER A 820 17.61 -11.36 25.32
CA SER A 820 18.47 -12.49 24.99
C SER A 820 19.04 -12.20 23.60
N GLY A 821 20.30 -11.79 23.54
CA GLY A 821 20.99 -11.25 22.36
C GLY A 821 21.25 -12.25 21.22
N THR A 822 20.25 -13.01 20.78
CA THR A 822 20.39 -13.96 19.65
C THR A 822 19.15 -13.92 18.74
N PRO A 823 19.30 -13.57 17.44
CA PRO A 823 18.18 -13.50 16.49
C PRO A 823 17.34 -14.79 16.45
N ALA A 824 16.02 -14.68 16.25
CA ALA A 824 15.11 -15.85 16.17
C ALA A 824 15.53 -16.86 15.07
N LEU A 825 16.13 -16.36 13.98
CA LEU A 825 16.71 -17.19 12.93
C LEU A 825 17.98 -17.92 13.39
N ALA A 826 18.86 -17.26 14.15
CA ALA A 826 20.06 -17.89 14.70
C ALA A 826 19.70 -19.03 15.67
N ARG A 827 18.68 -18.84 16.53
CA ARG A 827 18.14 -19.91 17.39
C ARG A 827 17.59 -21.10 16.60
N ARG A 828 16.89 -20.84 15.48
CA ARG A 828 16.38 -21.89 14.59
C ARG A 828 17.49 -22.68 13.89
N LEU A 829 18.61 -22.03 13.61
CA LEU A 829 19.78 -22.67 12.98
C LEU A 829 20.62 -23.48 14.00
N ALA A 830 20.66 -23.08 15.27
CA ALA A 830 21.54 -23.60 16.33
C ALA A 830 21.41 -25.10 16.70
N GLY A 831 20.56 -25.87 16.02
CA GLY A 831 20.42 -27.33 16.21
C GLY A 831 20.36 -28.14 14.92
N MET A 832 20.64 -27.52 13.76
CA MET A 832 20.53 -28.15 12.45
C MET A 832 21.91 -28.51 11.87
N PRO A 833 22.04 -29.58 11.06
CA PRO A 833 23.26 -29.85 10.31
C PRO A 833 23.65 -28.65 9.42
N GLU A 834 24.95 -28.41 9.24
CA GLU A 834 25.48 -27.28 8.46
C GLU A 834 24.90 -27.20 7.04
N ALA A 835 24.74 -28.35 6.38
CA ALA A 835 24.13 -28.44 5.05
C ALA A 835 22.66 -27.97 5.01
N ASP A 836 21.89 -28.23 6.08
CA ASP A 836 20.51 -27.77 6.19
C ASP A 836 20.43 -26.28 6.53
N GLN A 837 21.37 -25.77 7.34
CA GLN A 837 21.51 -24.34 7.63
C GLN A 837 21.81 -23.53 6.36
N GLU A 838 22.77 -23.97 5.54
CA GLU A 838 23.10 -23.32 4.27
C GLU A 838 21.92 -23.33 3.30
N LYS A 839 21.16 -24.43 3.23
CA LYS A 839 19.97 -24.52 2.37
C LYS A 839 18.88 -23.54 2.78
N ILE A 840 18.59 -23.40 4.07
CA ILE A 840 17.61 -22.45 4.60
C ILE A 840 18.03 -21.01 4.30
N LEU A 841 19.30 -20.68 4.52
CA LEU A 841 19.83 -19.34 4.24
C LEU A 841 19.83 -19.03 2.74
N LEU A 842 20.12 -20.02 1.89
CA LEU A 842 20.02 -19.85 0.45
C LEU A 842 18.57 -19.60 0.00
N GLU A 843 17.61 -20.36 0.52
CA GLU A 843 16.19 -20.10 0.26
C GLU A 843 15.76 -18.72 0.74
N LEU A 844 16.21 -18.29 1.92
CA LEU A 844 15.98 -16.93 2.42
C LEU A 844 16.51 -15.88 1.45
N VAL A 845 17.78 -15.98 1.03
CA VAL A 845 18.39 -15.01 0.10
C VAL A 845 17.67 -15.00 -1.24
N ARG A 846 17.33 -16.17 -1.80
CA ARG A 846 16.60 -16.26 -3.08
C ARG A 846 15.18 -15.69 -2.97
N ASN A 847 14.48 -15.93 -1.87
CA ASN A 847 13.17 -15.35 -1.60
C ASN A 847 13.26 -13.82 -1.49
N GLN A 848 14.22 -13.29 -0.75
CA GLN A 848 14.39 -11.83 -0.64
C GLN A 848 14.85 -11.20 -1.96
N ALA A 849 15.69 -11.88 -2.75
CA ALA A 849 16.12 -11.41 -4.06
C ALA A 849 14.98 -11.40 -5.09
N ALA A 850 14.17 -12.46 -5.15
CA ALA A 850 12.97 -12.51 -5.98
C ALA A 850 11.97 -11.42 -5.58
N ALA A 851 11.80 -11.22 -4.28
CA ALA A 851 10.96 -10.17 -3.73
C ALA A 851 11.51 -8.76 -4.00
N ALA A 852 12.81 -8.54 -4.18
CA ALA A 852 13.37 -7.27 -4.66
C ALA A 852 13.10 -7.10 -6.17
N LEU A 853 13.35 -8.13 -6.97
CA LEU A 853 13.27 -8.09 -8.45
C LEU A 853 11.87 -8.05 -9.07
N GLY A 854 10.80 -8.22 -8.29
CA GLY A 854 9.44 -8.27 -8.90
C GLY A 854 8.91 -9.69 -9.12
N HIS A 855 9.65 -10.73 -8.75
CA HIS A 855 9.27 -12.10 -9.08
C HIS A 855 8.33 -12.70 -8.04
N ALA A 856 7.30 -13.41 -8.50
CA ALA A 856 6.37 -14.13 -7.64
C ALA A 856 7.01 -15.32 -6.91
N THR A 857 8.12 -15.86 -7.44
CA THR A 857 8.79 -17.05 -6.88
C THR A 857 10.31 -16.93 -6.91
N ALA A 858 10.97 -17.51 -5.90
CA ALA A 858 12.42 -17.66 -5.82
C ALA A 858 13.02 -18.58 -6.90
N ALA A 859 12.19 -19.38 -7.57
CA ALA A 859 12.62 -20.27 -8.65
C ALA A 859 13.22 -19.50 -9.84
N ARG A 860 12.85 -18.23 -10.04
CA ARG A 860 13.42 -17.37 -11.09
C ARG A 860 14.80 -16.80 -10.75
N VAL A 861 15.25 -16.93 -9.50
CA VAL A 861 16.57 -16.48 -9.05
C VAL A 861 17.48 -17.69 -8.97
N GLU A 862 18.42 -17.81 -9.91
CA GLU A 862 19.38 -18.91 -9.94
C GLU A 862 20.43 -18.77 -8.81
N PRO A 863 20.76 -19.85 -8.07
CA PRO A 863 21.64 -19.77 -6.89
C PRO A 863 23.05 -19.25 -7.14
N THR A 864 23.60 -19.55 -8.32
CA THR A 864 25.02 -19.31 -8.66
C THR A 864 25.22 -18.16 -9.64
N THR A 865 24.17 -17.69 -10.31
CA THR A 865 24.25 -16.58 -11.25
C THR A 865 24.57 -15.27 -10.53
N ALA A 866 25.38 -14.44 -11.17
CA ALA A 866 25.72 -13.15 -10.59
C ALA A 866 24.48 -12.24 -10.53
N PHE A 867 24.30 -11.49 -9.44
CA PHE A 867 23.16 -10.59 -9.27
C PHE A 867 23.03 -9.58 -10.43
N ARG A 868 24.15 -9.07 -10.97
CA ARG A 868 24.15 -8.17 -12.14
C ARG A 868 23.51 -8.80 -13.38
N ASP A 869 23.72 -10.10 -13.60
CA ASP A 869 23.25 -10.81 -14.79
C ASP A 869 21.76 -11.15 -14.71
N ILE A 870 21.16 -11.11 -13.51
CA ILE A 870 19.72 -11.30 -13.28
C ILE A 870 18.97 -9.98 -13.04
N GLY A 871 19.58 -8.85 -13.39
CA GLY A 871 18.92 -7.54 -13.41
C GLY A 871 19.02 -6.75 -12.11
N PHE A 872 19.98 -7.04 -11.22
CA PHE A 872 20.25 -6.14 -10.09
C PHE A 872 21.00 -4.88 -10.54
N ASP A 873 20.44 -3.73 -10.17
CA ASP A 873 21.09 -2.42 -10.20
C ASP A 873 21.47 -1.96 -8.77
N SER A 874 21.98 -0.73 -8.66
CA SER A 874 22.38 -0.13 -7.38
C SER A 874 21.20 -0.01 -6.38
N LEU A 875 19.97 0.14 -6.86
CA LEU A 875 18.79 0.38 -6.03
C LEU A 875 18.16 -0.93 -5.55
N THR A 876 18.04 -1.94 -6.42
CA THR A 876 17.61 -3.29 -6.03
C THR A 876 18.61 -3.96 -5.10
N ALA A 877 19.91 -3.63 -5.20
CA ALA A 877 20.93 -4.09 -4.26
C ALA A 877 20.72 -3.53 -2.84
N VAL A 878 20.39 -2.23 -2.73
CA VAL A 878 20.03 -1.59 -1.45
C VAL A 878 18.79 -2.23 -0.85
N GLU A 879 17.76 -2.50 -1.67
CA GLU A 879 16.53 -3.14 -1.23
C GLU A 879 16.77 -4.56 -0.68
N LEU A 880 17.53 -5.40 -1.40
CA LEU A 880 17.88 -6.74 -0.93
C LEU A 880 18.64 -6.69 0.39
N ARG A 881 19.62 -5.80 0.52
CA ARG A 881 20.38 -5.62 1.77
C ARG A 881 19.46 -5.25 2.93
N ASN A 882 18.56 -4.29 2.74
CA ASN A 882 17.62 -3.84 3.78
C ASN A 882 16.67 -4.97 4.21
N ARG A 883 16.15 -5.75 3.25
CA ARG A 883 15.31 -6.92 3.52
C ARG A 883 16.05 -8.01 4.29
N LEU A 884 17.30 -8.29 3.91
CA LEU A 884 18.13 -9.27 4.62
C LEU A 884 18.48 -8.82 6.04
N LYS A 885 18.80 -7.52 6.23
CA LYS A 885 18.99 -6.94 7.57
C LYS A 885 17.75 -7.14 8.44
N ALA A 886 16.56 -6.80 7.93
CA ALA A 886 15.31 -7.01 8.67
C ALA A 886 15.04 -8.48 9.01
N ALA A 887 15.34 -9.40 8.09
CA ALA A 887 15.10 -10.84 8.31
C ALA A 887 16.13 -11.51 9.23
N THR A 888 17.35 -10.98 9.32
CA THR A 888 18.47 -11.63 10.04
C THR A 888 18.90 -10.89 11.29
N GLY A 889 18.57 -9.60 11.43
CA GLY A 889 19.12 -8.72 12.46
C GLY A 889 20.56 -8.27 12.20
N LEU A 890 21.23 -8.79 11.16
CA LEU A 890 22.63 -8.49 10.88
C LEU A 890 22.80 -7.11 10.22
N ARG A 891 23.87 -6.39 10.63
CA ARG A 891 24.37 -5.24 9.87
C ARG A 891 25.14 -5.75 8.64
N LEU A 892 24.58 -5.50 7.45
CA LEU A 892 25.16 -5.92 6.17
C LEU A 892 25.81 -4.73 5.45
N LYS A 893 26.97 -4.98 4.82
CA LYS A 893 27.73 -3.95 4.12
C LYS A 893 26.95 -3.35 2.93
N PRO A 894 27.10 -2.05 2.62
CA PRO A 894 26.49 -1.45 1.42
C PRO A 894 26.93 -2.12 0.11
N THR A 895 28.14 -2.66 0.08
CA THR A 895 28.75 -3.37 -1.05
C THR A 895 28.37 -4.85 -1.11
N LEU A 896 27.44 -5.34 -0.29
CA LEU A 896 27.08 -6.76 -0.14
C LEU A 896 27.00 -7.53 -1.47
N VAL A 897 26.23 -7.00 -2.42
CA VAL A 897 25.96 -7.64 -3.72
C VAL A 897 27.18 -7.59 -4.65
N PHE A 898 28.13 -6.69 -4.41
CA PHE A 898 29.38 -6.60 -5.18
C PHE A 898 30.48 -7.49 -4.58
N ASP A 899 30.59 -7.51 -3.25
CA ASP A 899 31.55 -8.35 -2.52
C ASP A 899 31.16 -9.84 -2.57
N HIS A 900 29.86 -10.11 -2.60
CA HIS A 900 29.27 -11.45 -2.66
C HIS A 900 28.30 -11.53 -3.86
N PRO A 901 28.82 -11.78 -5.07
CA PRO A 901 28.09 -11.52 -6.31
C PRO A 901 26.96 -12.50 -6.62
N SER A 902 26.72 -13.53 -5.82
CA SER A 902 25.66 -14.53 -6.06
C SER A 902 24.85 -14.86 -4.79
N PRO A 903 23.60 -15.37 -4.92
CA PRO A 903 22.79 -15.79 -3.78
C PRO A 903 23.50 -16.78 -2.83
N VAL A 904 24.25 -17.75 -3.37
CA VAL A 904 25.05 -18.69 -2.58
C VAL A 904 26.17 -17.98 -1.81
N ALA A 905 26.84 -17.00 -2.42
CA ALA A 905 27.90 -16.26 -1.75
C ALA A 905 27.36 -15.44 -0.56
N VAL A 906 26.18 -14.83 -0.71
CA VAL A 906 25.50 -14.11 0.37
C VAL A 906 25.01 -15.08 1.45
N ALA A 907 24.43 -16.23 1.09
CA ALA A 907 23.98 -17.23 2.06
C ALA A 907 25.12 -17.73 2.96
N ARG A 908 26.31 -17.97 2.38
CA ARG A 908 27.52 -18.33 3.13
C ARG A 908 28.01 -17.21 4.06
N LEU A 909 27.91 -15.95 3.64
CA LEU A 909 28.21 -14.81 4.50
C LEU A 909 27.27 -14.75 5.70
N LEU A 910 25.96 -14.90 5.48
CA LEU A 910 24.96 -14.91 6.55
C LEU A 910 25.20 -16.05 7.53
N HIS A 911 25.54 -17.24 7.01
CA HIS A 911 25.88 -18.41 7.82
C HIS A 911 27.09 -18.12 8.73
N LYS A 912 28.18 -17.60 8.14
CA LYS A 912 29.38 -17.22 8.88
C LYS A 912 29.11 -16.21 9.99
N ASN A 913 28.21 -15.25 9.79
CA ASN A 913 27.94 -14.21 10.79
C ASN A 913 26.99 -14.69 11.89
N LEU A 914 25.88 -15.36 11.53
CA LEU A 914 24.88 -15.84 12.49
C LEU A 914 25.39 -16.99 13.37
N VAL A 915 26.22 -17.89 12.81
CA VAL A 915 26.77 -19.03 13.56
C VAL A 915 27.95 -18.58 14.44
N ARG A 916 28.72 -17.58 14.01
CA ARG A 916 29.84 -17.03 14.79
C ARG A 916 29.37 -16.17 15.97
N GLU A 917 28.24 -15.47 15.87
CA GLU A 917 27.56 -14.85 17.02
C GLU A 917 27.05 -15.92 18.01
N SER A 918 26.56 -17.07 17.53
CA SER A 918 26.10 -18.17 18.39
C SER A 918 27.24 -18.96 19.03
N ALA A 919 28.44 -18.97 18.44
CA ALA A 919 29.64 -19.61 19.00
C ALA A 919 30.39 -18.73 20.02
N ALA A 920 29.95 -17.49 20.25
CA ALA A 920 30.55 -16.56 21.20
C ALA A 920 30.16 -16.82 22.68
N GLU A 921 29.35 -17.83 22.97
CA GLU A 921 29.30 -18.44 24.30
C GLU A 921 30.31 -19.60 24.36
N ILE A 922 31.60 -19.27 24.40
CA ILE A 922 32.58 -20.18 25.01
C ILE A 922 32.14 -20.31 26.47
N PRO A 923 31.93 -21.52 27.02
CA PRO A 923 31.63 -21.66 28.44
C PRO A 923 32.69 -20.87 29.23
N PRO A 924 32.31 -20.00 30.19
CA PRO A 924 33.24 -19.07 30.85
C PRO A 924 34.51 -19.76 31.37
N VAL A 925 34.43 -21.05 31.66
CA VAL A 925 35.55 -21.90 32.05
C VAL A 925 36.64 -22.04 30.97
N LEU A 926 36.32 -22.24 29.69
CA LEU A 926 37.34 -22.45 28.65
C LEU A 926 38.06 -21.13 28.31
N GLY A 927 37.34 -20.01 28.24
CA GLY A 927 37.96 -18.70 28.05
C GLY A 927 38.84 -18.26 29.22
N GLU A 928 38.47 -18.62 30.46
CA GLU A 928 39.32 -18.41 31.63
C GLU A 928 40.53 -19.36 31.67
N LEU A 929 40.43 -20.57 31.12
CA LEU A 929 41.57 -21.48 30.94
C LEU A 929 42.56 -20.97 29.89
N ASP A 930 42.10 -20.39 28.77
CA ASP A 930 42.98 -19.77 27.77
C ASP A 930 43.71 -18.52 28.32
N ARG A 931 43.01 -17.71 29.13
CA ARG A 931 43.63 -16.61 29.88
C ARG A 931 44.67 -17.12 30.87
N LEU A 932 44.35 -18.18 31.61
CA LEU A 932 45.26 -18.82 32.55
C LEU A 932 46.50 -19.37 31.82
N GLU A 933 46.33 -20.00 30.65
CA GLU A 933 47.43 -20.52 29.83
C GLU A 933 48.36 -19.39 29.38
N THR A 934 47.80 -18.27 28.92
CA THR A 934 48.57 -17.09 28.53
C THR A 934 49.36 -16.50 29.71
N LEU A 935 48.76 -16.45 30.90
CA LEU A 935 49.43 -15.98 32.13
C LEU A 935 50.50 -16.96 32.62
N LEU A 936 50.28 -18.27 32.46
CA LEU A 936 51.24 -19.32 32.81
C LEU A 936 52.45 -19.34 31.87
N ALA A 937 52.25 -19.07 30.58
CA ALA A 937 53.32 -18.96 29.59
C ALA A 937 54.26 -17.76 29.86
N ALA A 938 53.76 -16.73 30.53
CA ALA A 938 54.55 -15.55 30.92
C ALA A 938 55.40 -15.75 32.21
N LEU A 939 55.24 -16.86 32.94
CA LEU A 939 56.00 -17.15 34.16
C LEU A 939 57.36 -17.80 33.85
N ALA A 940 58.45 -17.25 34.42
CA ALA A 940 59.80 -17.74 34.18
C ALA A 940 60.04 -19.14 34.83
N PRO A 941 60.98 -19.96 34.29
CA PRO A 941 61.15 -21.37 34.70
C PRO A 941 61.54 -21.65 36.17
N GLN A 942 61.96 -20.64 36.93
CA GLN A 942 62.47 -20.79 38.31
C GLN A 942 61.64 -20.03 39.36
N ASP A 943 60.39 -19.70 39.04
CA ASP A 943 59.55 -18.94 39.96
C ASP A 943 58.91 -19.87 41.02
N ALA A 944 59.15 -19.61 42.31
CA ALA A 944 58.51 -20.36 43.41
C ALA A 944 56.97 -20.27 43.38
N LEU A 945 56.44 -19.31 42.62
CA LEU A 945 55.02 -19.17 42.29
C LEU A 945 54.53 -20.32 41.40
N ARG A 946 55.36 -20.84 40.49
CA ARG A 946 55.01 -21.89 39.53
C ARG A 946 54.65 -23.20 40.24
N ASP A 947 55.44 -23.60 41.24
CA ASP A 947 55.17 -24.82 42.02
C ASP A 947 53.84 -24.73 42.79
N LYS A 948 53.53 -23.56 43.35
CA LYS A 948 52.25 -23.29 44.02
C LYS A 948 51.07 -23.33 43.05
N VAL A 949 51.23 -22.76 41.86
CA VAL A 949 50.19 -22.78 40.83
C VAL A 949 49.99 -24.20 40.28
N THR A 950 51.07 -24.96 40.05
CA THR A 950 51.00 -26.37 39.65
C THR A 950 50.29 -27.23 40.70
N ALA A 951 50.61 -27.07 41.99
CA ALA A 951 49.91 -27.79 43.07
C ALA A 951 48.41 -27.44 43.12
N ARG A 952 48.05 -26.18 42.88
CA ARG A 952 46.65 -25.74 42.87
C ARG A 952 45.87 -26.27 41.67
N LEU A 953 46.50 -26.33 40.49
CA LEU A 953 45.90 -26.91 39.29
C LEU A 953 45.71 -28.42 39.42
N LYS A 954 46.68 -29.15 40.01
CA LYS A 954 46.51 -30.58 40.33
C LYS A 954 45.35 -30.83 41.31
N ALA A 955 45.18 -29.98 42.33
CA ALA A 955 44.07 -30.10 43.27
C ALA A 955 42.70 -29.80 42.62
N LEU A 956 42.63 -28.83 41.70
CA LEU A 956 41.43 -28.55 40.92
C LEU A 956 41.09 -29.70 39.96
N LEU A 957 42.10 -30.26 39.30
CA LEU A 957 41.95 -31.42 38.41
C LEU A 957 41.43 -32.63 39.19
N TRP A 958 42.02 -32.92 40.35
CA TRP A 958 41.60 -34.01 41.23
C TRP A 958 40.13 -33.87 41.66
N LYS A 959 39.73 -32.67 42.12
CA LYS A 959 38.33 -32.37 42.47
C LYS A 959 37.35 -32.58 41.31
N TRP A 960 37.75 -32.22 40.09
CA TRP A 960 36.91 -32.38 38.90
C TRP A 960 36.69 -33.85 38.54
N THR A 961 37.76 -34.67 38.60
CA THR A 961 37.68 -36.11 38.34
C THR A 961 36.92 -36.89 39.42
N ASP A 962 37.00 -36.47 40.69
CA ASP A 962 36.28 -37.10 41.81
C ASP A 962 34.75 -36.91 41.70
N THR A 963 34.30 -35.74 41.24
CA THR A 963 32.87 -35.48 40.95
C THR A 963 32.28 -36.31 39.81
N GLN A 964 33.08 -36.94 38.95
CA GLN A 964 32.57 -37.82 37.89
C GLN A 964 32.51 -39.31 38.30
N GLY A 965 33.17 -39.70 39.40
CA GLY A 965 33.12 -41.07 39.92
C GLY A 965 31.83 -41.44 40.65
N THR A 966 31.00 -40.46 41.03
CA THR A 966 29.77 -40.67 41.82
C THR A 966 28.49 -40.76 40.98
N ALA A 967 28.56 -40.62 39.66
CA ALA A 967 27.38 -40.58 38.77
C ALA A 967 27.09 -41.88 37.99
N SER A 968 27.81 -42.98 38.26
CA SER A 968 27.62 -44.26 37.58
C SER A 968 27.59 -45.44 38.56
N ASN A 969 26.55 -45.51 39.41
CA ASN A 969 25.98 -46.77 39.92
C ASN A 969 24.72 -46.50 40.75
N THR A 970 23.55 -46.45 40.08
CA THR A 970 22.24 -46.56 40.74
C THR A 970 21.36 -47.53 39.97
N ALA A 971 21.50 -48.81 40.27
CA ALA A 971 20.45 -49.81 40.15
C ALA A 971 20.71 -50.87 41.21
N ASP A 972 20.09 -50.72 42.38
CA ASP A 972 19.29 -51.74 43.07
C ASP A 972 19.15 -51.37 44.57
N THR A 973 17.92 -51.35 45.04
CA THR A 973 17.54 -50.96 46.42
C THR A 973 17.40 -52.20 47.28
N GLY A 974 18.21 -52.30 48.35
CA GLY A 974 18.07 -53.33 49.38
C GLY A 974 18.54 -52.81 50.73
N ALA A 975 17.66 -52.88 51.73
CA ALA A 975 17.76 -52.21 53.02
C ALA A 975 18.84 -52.78 53.99
N GLY A 976 19.45 -51.87 54.74
CA GLY A 976 19.76 -52.02 56.19
C GLY A 976 21.09 -52.65 56.58
N ALA A 977 22.00 -51.84 57.15
CA ALA A 977 22.56 -51.99 58.50
C ALA A 977 23.80 -51.09 58.69
N ASP A 978 23.90 -50.50 59.88
CA ASP A 978 25.08 -49.82 60.44
C ASP A 978 26.40 -50.53 60.13
N ARG A 979 27.41 -49.71 59.79
CA ARG A 979 28.81 -49.91 60.19
C ARG A 979 29.54 -48.58 60.12
N ASP A 980 29.48 -47.84 61.21
CA ASP A 980 30.57 -46.93 61.60
C ASP A 980 31.86 -47.74 61.70
N LEU A 981 32.89 -47.38 60.94
CA LEU A 981 34.28 -47.75 61.21
C LEU A 981 35.20 -46.57 60.89
N ASP A 982 35.47 -45.80 61.96
CA ASP A 982 36.73 -45.17 62.34
C ASP A 982 37.66 -44.64 61.25
N LEU A 983 37.56 -43.32 61.00
CA LEU A 983 38.57 -42.50 60.33
C LEU A 983 39.82 -42.24 61.20
N ASP A 984 39.89 -42.76 62.42
CA ASP A 984 40.98 -42.50 63.38
C ASP A 984 42.20 -43.43 63.22
N ARG A 985 42.30 -44.22 62.14
CA ARG A 985 43.47 -45.10 61.90
C ARG A 985 44.38 -44.70 60.74
N ILE A 986 44.15 -43.57 60.07
CA ILE A 986 45.01 -43.11 58.97
C ILE A 986 46.27 -42.38 59.50
N ASP A 987 46.19 -41.75 60.68
CA ASP A 987 47.34 -41.01 61.24
C ASP A 987 48.42 -41.91 61.88
N ALA A 988 48.27 -43.24 61.84
CA ALA A 988 49.22 -44.20 62.40
C ALA A 988 49.63 -45.34 61.45
N ALA A 989 49.20 -45.31 60.19
CA ALA A 989 49.58 -46.32 59.21
C ALA A 989 50.99 -46.04 58.68
N THR A 990 51.87 -47.05 58.71
CA THR A 990 53.21 -46.95 58.10
C THR A 990 53.10 -47.02 56.57
N ASP A 991 54.04 -46.40 55.85
CA ASP A 991 54.04 -46.32 54.39
C ASP A 991 53.77 -47.68 53.71
N ASP A 992 54.30 -48.77 54.25
CA ASP A 992 54.10 -50.14 53.72
C ASP A 992 52.64 -50.63 53.83
N GLU A 993 51.89 -50.23 54.87
CA GLU A 993 50.47 -50.58 55.02
C GLU A 993 49.57 -49.74 54.11
N MET A 994 50.01 -48.53 53.74
CA MET A 994 49.34 -47.73 52.70
C MET A 994 49.60 -48.28 51.29
N PHE A 995 50.80 -48.78 51.01
CA PHE A 995 51.11 -49.40 49.72
C PHE A 995 50.38 -50.73 49.51
N ASP A 996 50.20 -51.55 50.55
CA ASP A 996 49.40 -52.79 50.46
C ASP A 996 47.90 -52.51 50.22
N LEU A 997 47.37 -51.39 50.72
CA LEU A 997 45.98 -50.98 50.47
C LEU A 997 45.77 -50.48 49.02
N ILE A 998 46.80 -49.87 48.43
CA ILE A 998 46.81 -49.35 47.05
C ILE A 998 47.05 -50.49 46.04
N ASP A 999 47.91 -51.46 46.35
CA ASP A 999 48.20 -52.60 45.48
C ASP A 999 47.03 -53.61 45.40
N GLN A 1000 46.18 -53.69 46.43
CA GLN A 1000 44.96 -54.51 46.37
C GLN A 1000 43.84 -53.92 45.47
N GLU A 1001 43.78 -52.60 45.29
CA GLU A 1001 42.77 -51.93 44.47
C GLU A 1001 43.19 -51.77 42.99
N LEU A 1002 44.49 -51.72 42.69
CA LEU A 1002 45.02 -51.60 41.33
C LEU A 1002 45.36 -52.94 40.65
N GLY A 1003 45.11 -54.06 41.32
CA GLY A 1003 45.46 -55.42 40.86
C GLY A 1003 44.51 -56.09 39.86
N SER A 1004 43.44 -55.43 39.39
CA SER A 1004 42.64 -55.94 38.28
C SER A 1004 42.18 -54.85 37.32
N LEU A 1005 43.01 -54.55 36.33
CA LEU A 1005 42.60 -54.13 34.99
C LEU A 1005 43.74 -54.37 33.98
#